data_AF-A0A2N2HE54-F1
#
_entry.id   AF-A0A2N2HE54-F1
#
_cell.length_a   1.000
_cell.length_b   1.000
_cell.length_c   1.000
_cell.angle_alpha   90.00
_cell.angle_beta   90.00
_cell.angle_gamma   90.00
#
_symmetry.space_group_name_H-M   'P 1'
#
loop_
_entity.id
_entity.type
_entity.pdbx_description
1 polymer ?
#
loop_
_entity_poly.entity_id
_entity_poly.type
_entity_poly.pdbx_seq_one_letter_code
_entity_poly.pdbx_strand_id
1 'polypeptide(L)'
;MGGIDRERGSDQPDKPEDLAGALLAEEDRRDEWRMLLVEFVYLISGYLSGVRLSGETPKQREGIESLLAVVDKLSRSPGHDGEILVRYRGAAFDRGQGESGGYVISLGPHTVDLPGSKAMANRRGVIFSHVPGRLSAAFSAMASLEIHTLHLNMLDWSESRARLKQSLEILGRYFMALTGHDMEKNNSSFPRVFYNENDQPDPNLTLVAGLNSLNRKTMTALVAKMKGMMNNPGLEQFTSVYGALFAFKQIREKFLKPPLEINNLRWLIAAKDDELLSKEKSLIVRKIIDRYGSSLPATAQVMQGIYGSDYHDIEADTLEERLKRVGDFLEVVDKGEHGAAIEKEVLQNIEHRLGDIPEKLFDSLIIRGNTLERRNRQGETICSMLNSKIVELLSYFKRRTGTKKKMKEMVRRPIDFDEQDYETIARDFKTTVEDVKTLLGLLKGCFDRECRFLRGAFEKNIPDFARHEKVFSFLWHYLKEIGNRSDRVAYLNSLQALVSYMANPYECILFLLQDLFRSPENLDYSDRNTMMLANAFLQKRLGEHYYDSEMTPEEVLLADDRLNRELTSLIAGHLEMEQGRLFQKIRTLHELILASLSSEKSTGSPMSFRFLFTLEREIYIFLSLVGGATAHMVVRSAVKEYGDAGSEIYRLAESVQNSKELILLLQVGVRGLARFKDENDLPLLDRIIAQEPLFAEFANNSRAEGGVKRLTGWVAAARKQIIEAAMIEAA
;
A
#
# COMPACT_ATOMS: atom_id res chain seq x y z
N MET A 1 -49.72 -21.16 7.15
CA MET A 1 -49.56 -22.27 8.11
C MET A 1 -48.65 -23.30 7.47
N GLY A 2 -47.60 -23.71 8.18
CA GLY A 2 -46.55 -24.60 7.68
C GLY A 2 -45.20 -24.11 8.18
N GLY A 3 -44.90 -24.38 9.45
CA GLY A 3 -43.62 -24.08 10.06
C GLY A 3 -42.50 -24.94 9.49
N ILE A 4 -41.30 -24.37 9.47
CA ILE A 4 -40.06 -25.14 9.39
C ILE A 4 -39.25 -24.71 10.61
N ASP A 5 -39.00 -25.70 11.45
CA ASP A 5 -38.31 -25.61 12.72
C ASP A 5 -36.94 -24.95 12.60
N ARG A 6 -36.70 -24.01 13.51
CA ARG A 6 -35.39 -23.49 13.84
C ARG A 6 -34.73 -24.46 14.82
N GLU A 7 -34.21 -25.57 14.32
CA GLU A 7 -33.16 -26.29 15.04
C GLU A 7 -31.80 -25.76 14.57
N ARG A 8 -31.21 -24.92 15.43
CA ARG A 8 -29.78 -24.65 15.43
C ARG A 8 -29.07 -25.99 15.61
N GLY A 9 -28.53 -26.54 14.52
CA GLY A 9 -27.41 -27.46 14.60
C GLY A 9 -26.16 -26.70 15.02
N SER A 10 -26.03 -26.44 16.33
CA SER A 10 -24.72 -26.39 16.97
C SER A 10 -24.20 -27.83 17.05
N ASP A 11 -22.91 -28.03 16.79
CA ASP A 11 -22.17 -29.31 16.78
C ASP A 11 -21.93 -29.92 15.39
N GLN A 12 -21.50 -29.10 14.42
CA GLN A 12 -20.41 -29.53 13.56
C GLN A 12 -19.10 -29.08 14.23
N PRO A 13 -18.11 -29.97 14.45
CA PRO A 13 -16.78 -29.52 14.84
C PRO A 13 -16.30 -28.54 13.77
N ASP A 14 -15.89 -27.33 14.18
CA ASP A 14 -15.31 -26.32 13.29
C ASP A 14 -14.38 -27.03 12.31
N LYS A 15 -14.66 -26.91 11.01
CA LYS A 15 -13.70 -27.34 9.98
C LYS A 15 -12.36 -26.69 10.35
N PRO A 16 -11.24 -27.43 10.35
CA PRO A 16 -9.95 -26.79 10.56
C PRO A 16 -9.78 -25.69 9.53
N GLU A 17 -9.69 -24.44 9.99
CA GLU A 17 -9.33 -23.30 9.14
C GLU A 17 -7.92 -23.55 8.61
N ASP A 18 -7.80 -23.72 7.30
CA ASP A 18 -6.51 -23.75 6.60
C ASP A 18 -5.83 -22.35 6.66
N LEU A 19 -4.54 -22.25 6.36
CA LEU A 19 -3.79 -20.99 6.45
C LEU A 19 -4.41 -19.91 5.58
N ALA A 20 -4.74 -20.26 4.34
CA ALA A 20 -5.37 -19.33 3.41
C ALA A 20 -6.71 -18.83 3.97
N GLY A 21 -7.51 -19.71 4.55
CA GLY A 21 -8.77 -19.42 5.22
C GLY A 21 -8.60 -18.58 6.48
N ALA A 22 -7.57 -18.80 7.30
CA ALA A 22 -7.29 -17.99 8.48
C ALA A 22 -6.85 -16.56 8.12
N LEU A 23 -5.99 -16.41 7.11
CA LEU A 23 -5.60 -15.10 6.57
C LEU A 23 -6.77 -14.42 5.86
N LEU A 24 -7.61 -15.18 5.16
CA LEU A 24 -8.87 -14.70 4.59
C LEU A 24 -9.85 -14.26 5.68
N ALA A 25 -9.97 -15.00 6.78
CA ALA A 25 -10.84 -14.67 7.91
C ALA A 25 -10.41 -13.35 8.57
N GLU A 26 -9.11 -13.06 8.61
CA GLU A 26 -8.61 -11.76 9.05
C GLU A 26 -8.99 -10.64 8.07
N GLU A 27 -8.82 -10.86 6.77
CA GLU A 27 -9.29 -9.92 5.76
C GLU A 27 -10.82 -9.75 5.82
N ASP A 28 -11.56 -10.80 6.15
CA ASP A 28 -12.99 -10.77 6.37
C ASP A 28 -13.36 -9.93 7.60
N ARG A 29 -12.63 -10.06 8.72
CA ARG A 29 -12.81 -9.19 9.90
C ARG A 29 -12.57 -7.72 9.54
N ARG A 30 -11.61 -7.44 8.66
CA ARG A 30 -11.37 -6.07 8.15
C ARG A 30 -12.46 -5.60 7.20
N ASP A 31 -13.02 -6.51 6.40
CA ASP A 31 -14.11 -6.21 5.49
C ASP A 31 -15.36 -5.71 6.24
N GLU A 32 -15.56 -6.10 7.50
CA GLU A 32 -16.63 -5.55 8.34
C GLU A 32 -16.45 -4.05 8.60
N TRP A 33 -15.22 -3.61 8.88
CA TRP A 33 -14.88 -2.19 9.03
C TRP A 33 -14.92 -1.44 7.70
N ARG A 34 -14.41 -2.05 6.62
CA ARG A 34 -14.48 -1.47 5.27
C ARG A 34 -15.93 -1.31 4.80
N MET A 35 -16.82 -2.23 5.16
CA MET A 35 -18.25 -2.12 4.86
C MET A 35 -18.88 -0.92 5.58
N LEU A 36 -18.54 -0.69 6.86
CA LEU A 36 -18.97 0.52 7.57
C LEU A 36 -18.45 1.81 6.93
N LEU A 37 -17.23 1.81 6.36
CA LEU A 37 -16.73 2.95 5.57
C LEU A 37 -17.56 3.19 4.31
N VAL A 38 -17.97 2.13 3.61
CA VAL A 38 -18.89 2.24 2.45
C VAL A 38 -20.25 2.79 2.89
N GLU A 39 -20.81 2.30 4.00
CA GLU A 39 -22.07 2.81 4.55
C GLU A 39 -21.97 4.28 4.95
N PHE A 40 -20.87 4.69 5.59
CA PHE A 40 -20.60 6.08 5.95
C PHE A 40 -20.67 6.99 4.72
N VAL A 41 -19.92 6.67 3.66
CA VAL A 41 -19.88 7.51 2.45
C VAL A 41 -21.22 7.47 1.71
N TYR A 42 -21.90 6.33 1.68
CA TYR A 42 -23.24 6.21 1.07
C TYR A 42 -24.29 7.07 1.79
N LEU A 43 -24.30 7.06 3.13
CA LEU A 43 -25.27 7.82 3.92
C LEU A 43 -25.02 9.33 3.86
N ILE A 44 -23.76 9.78 4.00
CA ILE A 44 -23.44 11.21 3.95
C ILE A 44 -23.67 11.79 2.56
N SER A 45 -23.26 11.11 1.49
CA SER A 45 -23.48 11.59 0.13
C SER A 45 -24.96 11.55 -0.27
N GLY A 46 -25.68 10.51 0.15
CA GLY A 46 -27.13 10.42 -0.02
C GLY A 46 -27.89 11.52 0.72
N TYR A 47 -27.50 11.85 1.96
CA TYR A 47 -28.09 12.96 2.72
C TYR A 47 -27.88 14.29 2.02
N LEU A 48 -26.64 14.65 1.69
CA LEU A 48 -26.30 15.93 1.06
C LEU A 48 -26.96 16.08 -0.31
N SER A 49 -26.95 15.02 -1.13
CA SER A 49 -27.63 15.01 -2.44
C SER A 49 -29.14 15.11 -2.29
N GLY A 50 -29.72 14.45 -1.29
CA GLY A 50 -31.15 14.50 -1.01
C GLY A 50 -31.60 15.90 -0.61
N VAL A 51 -30.92 16.52 0.36
CA VAL A 51 -31.25 17.88 0.83
C VAL A 51 -31.13 18.89 -0.31
N ARG A 52 -30.09 18.78 -1.16
CA ARG A 52 -29.92 19.64 -2.33
C ARG A 52 -31.11 19.55 -3.32
N LEU A 53 -31.69 18.37 -3.50
CA LEU A 53 -32.76 18.13 -4.48
C LEU A 53 -34.16 18.45 -3.98
N SER A 54 -34.46 18.13 -2.72
CA SER A 54 -35.83 18.21 -2.19
C SER A 54 -35.99 19.03 -0.91
N GLY A 55 -34.92 19.69 -0.44
CA GLY A 55 -34.90 20.37 0.85
C GLY A 55 -34.93 19.39 2.02
N GLU A 56 -34.96 19.91 3.25
CA GLU A 56 -34.91 19.10 4.47
C GLU A 56 -36.23 18.35 4.75
N THR A 57 -36.20 17.01 4.76
CA THR A 57 -37.36 16.13 4.98
C THR A 57 -37.17 15.21 6.20
N PRO A 58 -38.26 14.66 6.80
CA PRO A 58 -38.14 13.70 7.91
C PRO A 58 -37.25 12.49 7.58
N LYS A 59 -37.33 11.97 6.34
CA LYS A 59 -36.49 10.88 5.86
C LYS A 59 -34.99 11.21 5.88
N GLN A 60 -34.63 12.45 5.54
CA GLN A 60 -33.24 12.88 5.59
C GLN A 60 -32.74 13.06 7.02
N ARG A 61 -33.59 13.51 7.96
CA ARG A 61 -33.24 13.57 9.39
C ARG A 61 -32.97 12.19 9.97
N GLU A 62 -33.76 11.19 9.61
CA GLU A 62 -33.52 9.78 9.96
C GLU A 62 -32.20 9.26 9.36
N GLY A 63 -31.87 9.70 8.13
CA GLY A 63 -30.58 9.43 7.50
C GLY A 63 -29.38 9.96 8.28
N ILE A 64 -29.49 11.14 8.93
CA ILE A 64 -28.43 11.67 9.79
C ILE A 64 -28.23 10.78 11.03
N GLU A 65 -29.30 10.34 11.70
CA GLU A 65 -29.15 9.46 12.87
C GLU A 65 -28.52 8.11 12.49
N SER A 66 -28.88 7.56 11.33
CA SER A 66 -28.25 6.36 10.77
C SER A 66 -26.76 6.57 10.51
N LEU A 67 -26.38 7.71 9.93
CA LEU A 67 -24.99 8.09 9.70
C LEU A 67 -24.22 8.19 11.02
N LEU A 68 -24.77 8.86 12.04
CA LEU A 68 -24.14 8.97 13.36
C LEU A 68 -23.92 7.60 14.00
N ALA A 69 -24.88 6.68 13.88
CA ALA A 69 -24.73 5.32 14.39
C ALA A 69 -23.63 4.51 13.68
N VAL A 70 -23.39 4.73 12.39
CA VAL A 70 -22.26 4.14 11.65
C VAL A 70 -20.93 4.71 12.17
N VAL A 71 -20.85 6.03 12.37
CA VAL A 71 -19.64 6.67 12.92
C VAL A 71 -19.38 6.25 14.37
N ASP A 72 -20.43 6.05 15.18
CA ASP A 72 -20.34 5.49 16.54
C ASP A 72 -19.67 4.10 16.54
N LYS A 73 -19.87 3.30 15.49
CA LYS A 73 -19.17 2.00 15.33
C LYS A 73 -17.74 2.20 14.85
N LEU A 74 -17.52 3.03 13.82
CA LEU A 74 -16.20 3.29 13.23
C LEU A 74 -15.21 3.88 14.26
N SER A 75 -15.68 4.70 15.20
CA SER A 75 -14.87 5.24 16.31
C SER A 75 -14.42 4.20 17.34
N ARG A 76 -14.79 2.92 17.16
CA ARG A 76 -14.34 1.78 17.97
C ARG A 76 -13.50 0.78 17.17
N SER A 77 -13.17 1.12 15.92
CA SER A 77 -12.33 0.28 15.07
C SER A 77 -10.91 0.18 15.66
N PRO A 78 -10.32 -1.03 15.72
CA PRO A 78 -8.98 -1.21 16.28
C PRO A 78 -7.92 -0.54 15.38
N GLY A 79 -6.98 0.17 16.00
CA GLY A 79 -5.82 0.74 15.31
C GLY A 79 -6.11 1.99 14.47
N HIS A 80 -7.31 2.58 14.55
CA HIS A 80 -7.58 3.83 13.86
C HIS A 80 -6.87 5.03 14.49
N ASP A 81 -6.57 6.04 13.67
CA ASP A 81 -6.02 7.35 14.08
C ASP A 81 -7.10 8.40 14.40
N GLY A 82 -8.37 8.02 14.29
CA GLY A 82 -9.50 8.89 14.59
C GLY A 82 -9.91 9.77 13.40
N GLU A 83 -9.40 9.50 12.20
CA GLU A 83 -9.67 10.32 11.02
C GLU A 83 -10.25 9.46 9.89
N ILE A 84 -11.42 9.84 9.38
CA ILE A 84 -11.93 9.28 8.12
C ILE A 84 -11.60 10.25 7.01
N LEU A 85 -10.98 9.74 5.95
CA LEU A 85 -10.59 10.54 4.80
C LEU A 85 -11.06 9.89 3.50
N VAL A 86 -11.84 10.64 2.73
CA VAL A 86 -12.26 10.30 1.36
C VAL A 86 -11.51 11.21 0.40
N ARG A 87 -10.80 10.62 -0.56
CA ARG A 87 -10.01 11.35 -1.56
C ARG A 87 -10.40 10.95 -2.96
N TYR A 88 -10.65 11.93 -3.81
CA TYR A 88 -10.74 11.76 -5.24
C TYR A 88 -9.36 11.42 -5.83
N ARG A 89 -9.23 10.32 -6.57
CA ARG A 89 -7.99 9.86 -7.23
C ARG A 89 -7.94 10.21 -8.73
N GLY A 90 -9.04 10.67 -9.31
CA GLY A 90 -9.17 10.83 -10.76
C GLY A 90 -10.07 9.77 -11.38
N ALA A 91 -10.69 10.10 -12.51
CA ALA A 91 -11.49 9.16 -13.28
C ALA A 91 -10.64 8.56 -14.40
N ALA A 92 -10.40 7.26 -14.31
CA ALA A 92 -9.84 6.44 -15.38
C ALA A 92 -10.49 5.06 -15.37
N PHE A 93 -11.81 5.02 -15.37
CA PHE A 93 -12.53 3.79 -15.72
C PHE A 93 -13.65 4.18 -16.68
N ASP A 94 -13.35 3.93 -17.95
CA ASP A 94 -14.27 3.70 -19.06
C ASP A 94 -15.41 4.69 -19.33
N ARG A 95 -15.27 5.46 -20.42
CA ARG A 95 -16.39 6.12 -21.11
C ARG A 95 -17.26 5.12 -21.90
N GLY A 96 -17.50 3.91 -21.36
CA GLY A 96 -18.09 2.80 -22.12
C GLY A 96 -19.03 1.88 -21.36
N GLN A 97 -18.74 1.51 -20.11
CA GLN A 97 -19.64 0.74 -19.25
C GLN A 97 -19.44 1.17 -17.80
N GLY A 98 -20.54 1.35 -17.06
CA GLY A 98 -20.53 1.98 -15.74
C GLY A 98 -19.60 1.30 -14.74
N GLU A 99 -18.82 2.11 -14.03
CA GLU A 99 -18.62 2.16 -12.57
C GLU A 99 -17.22 2.70 -12.22
N SER A 100 -17.22 3.78 -11.44
CA SER A 100 -16.15 4.74 -11.17
C SER A 100 -15.13 4.29 -10.11
N GLY A 101 -13.85 4.13 -10.47
CA GLY A 101 -12.71 4.07 -9.53
C GLY A 101 -12.25 5.43 -8.97
N GLY A 102 -13.18 6.39 -8.82
CA GLY A 102 -12.84 7.80 -8.65
C GLY A 102 -12.37 8.22 -7.26
N TYR A 103 -12.59 7.42 -6.22
CA TYR A 103 -12.29 7.77 -4.84
C TYR A 103 -11.72 6.60 -4.05
N VAL A 104 -10.95 6.93 -3.01
CA VAL A 104 -10.56 6.02 -1.93
C VAL A 104 -11.04 6.54 -0.60
N ILE A 105 -11.44 5.64 0.28
CA ILE A 105 -11.83 5.91 1.66
C ILE A 105 -10.81 5.26 2.59
N SER A 106 -10.34 5.98 3.61
CA SER A 106 -9.38 5.48 4.60
C SER A 106 -9.77 5.84 6.03
N LEU A 107 -9.48 4.94 6.97
CA LEU A 107 -9.53 5.11 8.43
C LEU A 107 -8.42 4.24 9.04
N GLY A 108 -7.32 4.85 9.50
CA GLY A 108 -6.12 4.12 9.93
C GLY A 108 -5.72 3.00 8.96
N PRO A 109 -5.67 1.73 9.39
CA PRO A 109 -5.28 0.59 8.54
C PRO A 109 -6.38 0.16 7.54
N HIS A 110 -7.59 0.69 7.65
CA HIS A 110 -8.71 0.29 6.80
C HIS A 110 -8.85 1.20 5.60
N THR A 111 -8.66 0.66 4.40
CA THR A 111 -8.88 1.36 3.13
C THR A 111 -9.85 0.61 2.23
N VAL A 112 -10.70 1.34 1.51
CA VAL A 112 -11.61 0.77 0.51
C VAL A 112 -11.83 1.72 -0.67
N ASP A 113 -11.81 1.17 -1.87
CA ASP A 113 -12.19 1.79 -3.13
C ASP A 113 -13.11 0.85 -3.93
N LEU A 114 -13.47 1.22 -5.16
CA LEU A 114 -14.40 0.41 -5.96
C LEU A 114 -13.84 -1.00 -6.27
N PRO A 115 -12.59 -1.17 -6.75
CA PRO A 115 -11.98 -2.50 -6.86
C PRO A 115 -11.98 -3.28 -5.54
N GLY A 116 -11.59 -2.63 -4.44
CA GLY A 116 -11.62 -3.21 -3.10
C GLY A 116 -13.02 -3.70 -2.72
N SER A 117 -14.07 -2.92 -3.01
CA SER A 117 -15.45 -3.31 -2.74
C SER A 117 -15.92 -4.52 -3.56
N LYS A 118 -15.45 -4.66 -4.81
CA LYS A 118 -15.72 -5.83 -5.65
C LYS A 118 -15.00 -7.06 -5.09
N ALA A 119 -13.77 -6.90 -4.63
CA ALA A 119 -13.04 -7.98 -3.96
C ALA A 119 -13.74 -8.43 -2.67
N MET A 120 -14.25 -7.49 -1.86
CA MET A 120 -15.07 -7.78 -0.68
C MET A 120 -16.35 -8.57 -1.04
N ALA A 121 -17.07 -8.13 -2.07
CA ALA A 121 -18.28 -8.81 -2.54
C ALA A 121 -17.99 -10.22 -3.06
N ASN A 122 -16.87 -10.41 -3.76
CA ASN A 122 -16.44 -11.72 -4.22
C ASN A 122 -16.11 -12.67 -3.06
N ARG A 123 -15.50 -12.15 -1.97
CA ARG A 123 -15.18 -12.94 -0.76
C ARG A 123 -16.41 -13.31 0.06
N ARG A 124 -17.25 -12.33 0.41
CA ARG A 124 -18.39 -12.49 1.34
C ARG A 124 -19.71 -12.84 0.64
N GLY A 125 -19.72 -12.92 -0.69
CA GLY A 125 -20.86 -13.34 -1.51
C GLY A 125 -22.12 -12.49 -1.28
N VAL A 126 -23.26 -13.16 -1.09
CA VAL A 126 -24.60 -12.53 -1.01
C VAL A 126 -24.67 -11.41 0.04
N ILE A 127 -23.99 -11.58 1.17
CA ILE A 127 -24.02 -10.61 2.28
C ILE A 127 -23.52 -9.24 1.80
N PHE A 128 -22.47 -9.21 0.97
CA PHE A 128 -21.79 -7.99 0.52
C PHE A 128 -22.05 -7.66 -0.95
N SER A 129 -22.93 -8.41 -1.62
CA SER A 129 -23.30 -8.21 -3.03
C SER A 129 -23.78 -6.78 -3.36
N HIS A 130 -24.34 -6.07 -2.39
CA HIS A 130 -24.83 -4.70 -2.53
C HIS A 130 -23.74 -3.63 -2.35
N VAL A 131 -22.58 -3.98 -1.79
CA VAL A 131 -21.52 -3.03 -1.40
C VAL A 131 -20.95 -2.27 -2.62
N PRO A 132 -20.58 -2.92 -3.74
CA PRO A 132 -20.09 -2.20 -4.93
C PRO A 132 -21.11 -1.20 -5.49
N GLY A 133 -22.39 -1.60 -5.55
CA GLY A 133 -23.48 -0.74 -6.03
C GLY A 133 -23.71 0.47 -5.14
N ARG A 134 -23.69 0.29 -3.80
CA ARG A 134 -23.76 1.42 -2.85
C ARG A 134 -22.59 2.37 -3.01
N LEU A 135 -21.37 1.85 -3.13
CA LEU A 135 -20.17 2.67 -3.26
C LEU A 135 -20.17 3.47 -4.58
N SER A 136 -20.54 2.82 -5.68
CA SER A 136 -20.71 3.46 -6.99
C SER A 136 -21.74 4.60 -6.96
N ALA A 137 -22.89 4.37 -6.32
CA ALA A 137 -23.92 5.41 -6.13
C ALA A 137 -23.40 6.57 -5.26
N ALA A 138 -22.66 6.27 -4.19
CA ALA A 138 -22.08 7.28 -3.31
C ALA A 138 -21.05 8.17 -4.03
N PHE A 139 -20.15 7.55 -4.81
CA PHE A 139 -19.16 8.27 -5.61
C PHE A 139 -19.82 9.13 -6.70
N SER A 140 -20.88 8.64 -7.33
CA SER A 140 -21.67 9.41 -8.29
C SER A 140 -22.34 10.63 -7.63
N ALA A 141 -22.93 10.44 -6.45
CA ALA A 141 -23.53 11.52 -5.68
C ALA A 141 -22.50 12.58 -5.27
N MET A 142 -21.34 12.16 -4.74
CA MET A 142 -20.23 13.07 -4.43
C MET A 142 -19.73 13.84 -5.64
N ALA A 143 -19.53 13.16 -6.77
CA ALA A 143 -19.10 13.81 -8.01
C ALA A 143 -20.13 14.86 -8.47
N SER A 144 -21.43 14.57 -8.35
CA SER A 144 -22.51 15.53 -8.68
C SER A 144 -22.52 16.76 -7.76
N LEU A 145 -22.06 16.60 -6.51
CA LEU A 145 -21.90 17.66 -5.51
C LEU A 145 -20.52 18.34 -5.59
N GLU A 146 -19.68 17.94 -6.55
CA GLU A 146 -18.29 18.39 -6.68
C GLU A 146 -17.44 18.18 -5.41
N ILE A 147 -17.73 17.14 -4.64
CA ILE A 147 -16.99 16.75 -3.43
C ILE A 147 -15.79 15.88 -3.83
N HIS A 148 -14.60 16.47 -3.84
CA HIS A 148 -13.33 15.81 -4.17
C HIS A 148 -12.57 15.32 -2.94
N THR A 149 -12.74 16.00 -1.80
CA THR A 149 -12.20 15.55 -0.51
C THR A 149 -13.27 15.66 0.56
N LEU A 150 -13.28 14.69 1.46
CA LEU A 150 -14.08 14.72 2.68
C LEU A 150 -13.21 14.19 3.82
N HIS A 151 -13.04 15.00 4.86
CA HIS A 151 -12.28 14.62 6.05
C HIS A 151 -13.17 14.76 7.28
N LEU A 152 -13.19 13.74 8.14
CA LEU A 152 -13.91 13.74 9.41
C LEU A 152 -12.94 13.40 10.55
N ASN A 153 -12.83 14.28 11.53
CA ASN A 153 -12.07 14.04 12.76
C ASN A 153 -13.00 13.53 13.89
N MET A 154 -12.60 12.43 14.52
CA MET A 154 -13.35 11.68 15.53
C MET A 154 -12.59 11.52 16.86
N LEU A 155 -11.46 12.21 17.09
CA LEU A 155 -10.64 12.01 18.29
C LEU A 155 -11.40 12.26 19.61
N ASP A 156 -12.30 13.26 19.62
CA ASP A 156 -13.19 13.57 20.75
C ASP A 156 -14.66 13.27 20.41
N TRP A 157 -14.94 12.05 19.93
CA TRP A 157 -16.21 11.71 19.30
C TRP A 157 -17.45 12.03 20.15
N SER A 158 -17.39 11.91 21.48
CA SER A 158 -18.50 12.27 22.37
C SER A 158 -18.94 13.72 22.23
N GLU A 159 -18.01 14.66 22.06
CA GLU A 159 -18.31 16.07 21.80
C GLU A 159 -18.57 16.34 20.31
N SER A 160 -17.77 15.73 19.44
CA SER A 160 -17.83 15.93 18.00
C SER A 160 -19.11 15.39 17.36
N ARG A 161 -19.78 14.40 17.97
CA ARG A 161 -21.04 13.83 17.45
C ARG A 161 -22.14 14.88 17.27
N ALA A 162 -22.37 15.73 18.27
CA ALA A 162 -23.37 16.80 18.19
C ALA A 162 -22.94 17.89 17.18
N ARG A 163 -21.65 18.22 17.15
CA ARG A 163 -21.08 19.19 16.20
C ARG A 163 -21.18 18.69 14.75
N LEU A 164 -21.02 17.39 14.50
CA LEU A 164 -21.16 16.80 13.17
C LEU A 164 -22.59 16.95 12.66
N LYS A 165 -23.60 16.64 13.50
CA LYS A 165 -25.01 16.82 13.13
C LYS A 165 -25.31 18.25 12.67
N GLN A 166 -24.89 19.24 13.46
CA GLN A 166 -25.04 20.66 13.09
C GLN A 166 -24.28 21.01 11.81
N SER A 167 -23.07 20.46 11.64
CA SER A 167 -22.25 20.67 10.43
C SER A 167 -22.95 20.15 9.18
N LEU A 168 -23.58 18.96 9.24
CA LEU A 168 -24.33 18.39 8.13
C LEU A 168 -25.55 19.23 7.75
N GLU A 169 -26.29 19.73 8.74
CA GLU A 169 -27.42 20.64 8.49
C GLU A 169 -26.96 21.95 7.81
N ILE A 170 -25.83 22.52 8.25
CA ILE A 170 -25.24 23.72 7.64
C ILE A 170 -24.79 23.43 6.19
N LEU A 171 -24.12 22.29 5.95
CA LEU A 171 -23.69 21.89 4.61
C LEU A 171 -24.85 21.59 3.67
N GLY A 172 -25.92 20.95 4.15
CA GLY A 172 -27.12 20.72 3.38
C GLY A 172 -27.70 22.05 2.86
N ARG A 173 -27.78 23.06 3.74
CA ARG A 173 -28.22 24.42 3.37
C ARG A 173 -27.24 25.12 2.42
N TYR A 174 -25.93 24.92 2.57
CA TYR A 174 -24.92 25.42 1.64
C TYR A 174 -25.18 24.89 0.22
N PHE A 175 -25.39 23.58 0.05
CA PHE A 175 -25.66 23.00 -1.28
C PHE A 175 -27.02 23.42 -1.86
N MET A 176 -28.04 23.65 -1.04
CA MET A 176 -29.32 24.24 -1.48
C MET A 176 -29.13 25.67 -1.99
N ALA A 177 -28.33 26.48 -1.29
CA ALA A 177 -28.07 27.86 -1.68
C ALA A 177 -27.34 27.96 -3.03
N LEU A 178 -26.45 27.00 -3.33
CA LEU A 178 -25.76 26.93 -4.63
C LEU A 178 -26.67 26.57 -5.81
N THR A 179 -27.81 25.89 -5.58
CA THR A 179 -28.76 25.52 -6.64
C THR A 179 -29.87 26.54 -6.85
N GLY A 180 -29.87 27.66 -6.10
CA GLY A 180 -30.91 28.69 -6.20
C GLY A 180 -32.27 28.30 -5.62
N HIS A 181 -32.36 27.15 -4.95
CA HIS A 181 -33.54 26.77 -4.18
C HIS A 181 -33.61 27.64 -2.91
N ASP A 182 -34.65 28.49 -2.84
CA ASP A 182 -35.13 29.22 -1.66
C ASP A 182 -34.60 30.66 -1.42
N MET A 183 -34.44 31.46 -2.48
CA MET A 183 -34.18 32.91 -2.34
C MET A 183 -35.43 33.76 -2.03
N GLU A 184 -36.66 33.21 -2.09
CA GLU A 184 -37.88 34.04 -2.05
C GLU A 184 -38.93 33.72 -0.96
N LYS A 185 -38.84 32.63 -0.18
CA LYS A 185 -39.99 32.22 0.66
C LYS A 185 -39.83 32.19 2.17
N ASN A 186 -38.67 32.47 2.77
CA ASN A 186 -38.60 32.52 4.23
C ASN A 186 -37.73 33.67 4.76
N ASN A 187 -38.40 34.59 5.45
CA ASN A 187 -37.84 35.77 6.12
C ASN A 187 -37.15 35.40 7.47
N SER A 188 -36.44 34.27 7.54
CA SER A 188 -35.70 33.87 8.74
C SER A 188 -34.38 33.16 8.44
N SER A 189 -33.29 33.74 8.96
CA SER A 189 -32.11 33.03 9.49
C SER A 189 -31.45 31.91 8.64
N PHE A 190 -31.28 32.10 7.33
CA PHE A 190 -30.40 31.22 6.53
C PHE A 190 -28.93 31.39 6.96
N PRO A 191 -28.11 30.33 7.11
CA PRO A 191 -26.67 30.52 7.07
C PRO A 191 -26.31 30.99 5.66
N ARG A 192 -25.85 32.24 5.58
CA ARG A 192 -25.37 32.87 4.36
C ARG A 192 -24.15 32.09 3.87
N VAL A 193 -24.05 31.82 2.57
CA VAL A 193 -22.82 31.25 1.99
C VAL A 193 -21.67 32.23 2.20
N PHE A 194 -20.55 31.74 2.72
CA PHE A 194 -19.34 32.54 2.91
C PHE A 194 -18.32 32.24 1.83
N TYR A 195 -17.48 33.23 1.54
CA TYR A 195 -16.54 33.21 0.44
C TYR A 195 -15.11 33.16 0.96
N ASN A 196 -14.24 32.45 0.25
CA ASN A 196 -12.81 32.35 0.53
C ASN A 196 -12.04 33.60 0.06
N GLU A 197 -10.73 33.56 0.20
CA GLU A 197 -9.78 34.59 -0.24
C GLU A 197 -9.83 34.90 -1.74
N ASN A 198 -10.41 34.03 -2.55
CA ASN A 198 -10.53 34.17 -4.01
C ASN A 198 -11.95 34.52 -4.45
N ASP A 199 -12.79 34.99 -3.52
CA ASP A 199 -14.19 35.35 -3.76
C ASP A 199 -15.04 34.19 -4.29
N GLN A 200 -14.71 32.96 -3.91
CA GLN A 200 -15.45 31.75 -4.25
C GLN A 200 -16.21 31.19 -3.04
N PRO A 201 -17.41 30.63 -3.22
CA PRO A 201 -18.14 29.93 -2.16
C PRO A 201 -17.27 28.87 -1.48
N ASP A 202 -17.21 28.90 -0.14
CA ASP A 202 -16.38 27.99 0.64
C ASP A 202 -17.23 27.24 1.69
N PRO A 203 -17.34 25.91 1.60
CA PRO A 203 -18.13 25.12 2.53
C PRO A 203 -17.54 25.13 3.94
N ASN A 204 -16.21 25.17 4.09
CA ASN A 204 -15.53 25.08 5.38
C ASN A 204 -15.61 26.41 6.16
N LEU A 205 -15.45 27.54 5.49
CA LEU A 205 -15.70 28.86 6.10
C LEU A 205 -17.18 29.04 6.44
N THR A 206 -18.09 28.49 5.61
CA THR A 206 -19.53 28.50 5.90
C THR A 206 -19.85 27.66 7.14
N LEU A 207 -19.22 26.50 7.29
CA LEU A 207 -19.32 25.67 8.50
C LEU A 207 -18.83 26.40 9.75
N VAL A 208 -17.65 27.03 9.69
CA VAL A 208 -17.11 27.81 10.82
C VAL A 208 -18.07 28.92 11.23
N ALA A 209 -18.59 29.68 10.26
CA ALA A 209 -19.51 30.77 10.54
C ALA A 209 -20.84 30.26 11.13
N GLY A 210 -21.38 29.17 10.60
CA GLY A 210 -22.64 28.58 11.07
C GLY A 210 -22.52 28.03 12.50
N LEU A 211 -21.49 27.23 12.79
CA LEU A 211 -21.28 26.65 14.13
C LEU A 211 -21.03 27.70 15.21
N ASN A 212 -20.41 28.82 14.83
CA ASN A 212 -20.05 29.90 15.76
C ASN A 212 -20.99 31.12 15.68
N SER A 213 -22.10 31.02 14.95
CA SER A 213 -23.07 32.11 14.76
C SER A 213 -22.44 33.44 14.31
N LEU A 214 -21.42 33.38 13.45
CA LEU A 214 -20.70 34.57 12.97
C LEU A 214 -21.49 35.28 11.86
N ASN A 215 -21.56 36.62 11.96
CA ASN A 215 -22.20 37.43 10.92
C ASN A 215 -21.26 37.71 9.73
N ARG A 216 -21.85 38.13 8.59
CA ARG A 216 -21.13 38.43 7.33
C ARG A 216 -19.97 39.40 7.53
N LYS A 217 -20.21 40.52 8.22
CA LYS A 217 -19.19 41.56 8.43
C LYS A 217 -17.97 41.01 9.17
N THR A 218 -18.20 40.22 10.21
CA THR A 218 -17.15 39.63 11.05
C THR A 218 -16.33 38.61 10.25
N MET A 219 -17.00 37.70 9.54
CA MET A 219 -16.31 36.67 8.78
C MET A 219 -15.52 37.26 7.60
N THR A 220 -16.10 38.21 6.86
CA THR A 220 -15.39 38.89 5.76
C THR A 220 -14.17 39.66 6.27
N ALA A 221 -14.26 40.34 7.42
CA ALA A 221 -13.12 41.01 8.03
C ALA A 221 -12.03 40.02 8.47
N LEU A 222 -12.42 38.86 9.02
CA LEU A 222 -11.50 37.81 9.42
C LEU A 222 -10.76 37.22 8.22
N VAL A 223 -11.48 36.89 7.14
CA VAL A 223 -10.90 36.38 5.90
C VAL A 223 -9.94 37.39 5.27
N ALA A 224 -10.33 38.66 5.19
CA ALA A 224 -9.47 39.72 4.64
C ALA A 224 -8.19 39.91 5.46
N LYS A 225 -8.31 39.91 6.80
CA LYS A 225 -7.16 40.00 7.70
C LYS A 225 -6.21 38.80 7.52
N MET A 226 -6.77 37.60 7.47
CA MET A 226 -6.01 36.36 7.28
C MET A 226 -5.31 36.31 5.92
N LYS A 227 -6.01 36.67 4.84
CA LYS A 227 -5.45 36.77 3.48
C LYS A 227 -4.20 37.65 3.45
N GLY A 228 -4.24 38.80 4.12
CA GLY A 228 -3.08 39.72 4.22
C GLY A 228 -1.88 39.14 4.98
N MET A 229 -2.07 38.08 5.77
CA MET A 229 -1.01 37.44 6.56
C MET A 229 -0.53 36.10 5.97
N MET A 230 -1.14 35.58 4.90
CA MET A 230 -0.85 34.24 4.35
C MET A 230 0.61 34.04 3.89
N ASN A 231 1.36 35.12 3.68
CA ASN A 231 2.78 35.07 3.32
C ASN A 231 3.72 35.27 4.51
N ASN A 232 3.20 35.34 5.74
CA ASN A 232 4.04 35.46 6.93
C ASN A 232 4.66 34.10 7.31
N PRO A 233 5.86 34.10 7.92
CA PRO A 233 6.51 32.87 8.38
C PRO A 233 5.58 32.03 9.27
N GLY A 234 5.52 30.72 8.98
CA GLY A 234 4.64 29.77 9.66
C GLY A 234 3.21 29.68 9.12
N LEU A 235 2.72 30.69 8.36
CA LEU A 235 1.44 30.59 7.65
C LEU A 235 1.58 30.12 6.20
N GLU A 236 2.78 30.23 5.65
CA GLU A 236 3.11 29.80 4.27
C GLU A 236 2.86 28.31 4.02
N GLN A 237 2.80 27.50 5.09
CA GLN A 237 2.51 26.07 5.05
C GLN A 237 1.02 25.74 4.84
N PHE A 238 0.11 26.72 4.96
CA PHE A 238 -1.32 26.49 4.76
C PHE A 238 -1.75 26.76 3.31
N THR A 239 -2.67 25.93 2.81
CA THR A 239 -3.18 26.02 1.45
C THR A 239 -4.32 27.02 1.28
N SER A 240 -4.97 27.42 2.37
CA SER A 240 -6.11 28.34 2.35
C SER A 240 -6.25 29.14 3.65
N VAL A 241 -7.06 30.21 3.62
CA VAL A 241 -7.40 30.98 4.83
C VAL A 241 -8.07 30.13 5.89
N TYR A 242 -8.95 29.20 5.50
CA TYR A 242 -9.58 28.26 6.44
C TYR A 242 -8.53 27.45 7.22
N GLY A 243 -7.55 26.88 6.51
CA GLY A 243 -6.49 26.09 7.15
C GLY A 243 -5.66 26.93 8.13
N ALA A 244 -5.34 28.17 7.75
CA ALA A 244 -4.55 29.09 8.58
C ALA A 244 -5.32 29.63 9.80
N LEU A 245 -6.65 29.67 9.77
CA LEU A 245 -7.48 30.29 10.81
C LEU A 245 -7.27 29.64 12.18
N PHE A 246 -7.18 28.31 12.22
CA PHE A 246 -7.00 27.54 13.45
C PHE A 246 -5.53 27.37 13.87
N ALA A 247 -4.58 27.98 13.16
CA ALA A 247 -3.18 28.05 13.61
C ALA A 247 -3.02 28.91 14.89
N PHE A 248 -3.91 29.89 15.07
CA PHE A 248 -3.85 30.81 16.21
C PHE A 248 -4.52 30.21 17.45
N LYS A 249 -3.77 30.18 18.56
CA LYS A 249 -4.29 29.74 19.87
C LYS A 249 -5.58 30.48 20.27
N GLN A 250 -5.60 31.81 20.13
CA GLN A 250 -6.77 32.64 20.46
C GLN A 250 -8.02 32.28 19.65
N ILE A 251 -7.86 31.78 18.43
CA ILE A 251 -8.98 31.35 17.58
C ILE A 251 -9.47 29.98 18.03
N ARG A 252 -8.56 29.03 18.29
CA ARG A 252 -8.90 27.69 18.81
C ARG A 252 -9.63 27.73 20.14
N GLU A 253 -9.33 28.71 21.00
CA GLU A 253 -10.00 28.89 22.30
C GLU A 253 -11.39 29.54 22.19
N LYS A 254 -11.64 30.30 21.11
CA LYS A 254 -12.88 31.08 20.96
C LYS A 254 -13.89 30.46 20.01
N PHE A 255 -13.43 29.74 19.00
CA PHE A 255 -14.28 29.19 17.94
C PHE A 255 -14.21 27.67 17.91
N LEU A 256 -15.38 27.07 17.73
CA LEU A 256 -15.54 25.66 17.44
C LEU A 256 -15.01 25.37 16.03
N LYS A 257 -14.03 24.47 15.93
CA LYS A 257 -13.59 23.88 14.65
C LYS A 257 -14.65 22.86 14.20
N PRO A 258 -15.14 22.92 12.95
CA PRO A 258 -16.00 21.88 12.41
C PRO A 258 -15.26 20.53 12.42
N PRO A 259 -15.89 19.42 12.84
CA PRO A 259 -15.27 18.10 12.77
C PRO A 259 -15.19 17.57 11.32
N LEU A 260 -15.95 18.16 10.40
CA LEU A 260 -16.05 17.78 9.00
C LEU A 260 -15.47 18.88 8.10
N GLU A 261 -14.61 18.50 7.17
CA GLU A 261 -14.07 19.36 6.13
C GLU A 261 -14.39 18.76 4.75
N ILE A 262 -14.81 19.60 3.80
CA ILE A 262 -15.11 19.19 2.42
C ILE A 262 -14.32 20.06 1.46
N ASN A 263 -13.73 19.46 0.43
CA ASN A 263 -12.95 20.16 -0.61
C ASN A 263 -11.78 20.99 -0.07
N ASN A 264 -11.31 20.70 1.15
CA ASN A 264 -10.04 21.25 1.61
C ASN A 264 -8.91 20.50 0.87
N LEU A 265 -8.24 21.20 -0.03
CA LEU A 265 -7.26 20.62 -0.97
C LEU A 265 -6.01 20.10 -0.28
N ARG A 266 -5.73 20.50 0.98
CA ARG A 266 -4.66 19.89 1.78
C ARG A 266 -4.79 18.36 1.79
N TRP A 267 -6.02 17.85 1.82
CA TRP A 267 -6.34 16.44 1.98
C TRP A 267 -6.13 15.61 0.72
N LEU A 268 -5.85 16.25 -0.42
CA LEU A 268 -5.34 15.55 -1.60
C LEU A 268 -3.85 15.19 -1.47
N ILE A 269 -3.13 15.79 -0.51
CA ILE A 269 -1.71 15.56 -0.27
C ILE A 269 -1.46 14.93 1.10
N ALA A 270 -1.98 15.55 2.17
CA ALA A 270 -1.72 15.16 3.56
C ALA A 270 -2.50 13.91 3.97
N ALA A 271 -1.86 13.06 4.77
CA ALA A 271 -2.39 11.86 5.39
C ALA A 271 -3.14 12.12 6.70
N LYS A 272 -2.70 13.09 7.50
CA LYS A 272 -3.19 13.33 8.87
C LYS A 272 -3.41 14.82 9.16
N ASP A 273 -4.20 15.16 10.18
CA ASP A 273 -4.45 16.56 10.58
C ASP A 273 -3.19 17.26 11.13
N ASP A 274 -2.27 16.54 11.75
CA ASP A 274 -1.00 17.07 12.28
C ASP A 274 0.14 17.16 11.25
N GLU A 275 -0.05 16.58 10.06
CA GLU A 275 0.94 16.62 8.98
C GLU A 275 1.04 18.04 8.40
N LEU A 276 2.20 18.66 8.58
CA LEU A 276 2.52 19.96 8.00
C LEU A 276 3.00 19.79 6.55
N LEU A 277 2.38 20.54 5.64
CA LEU A 277 2.84 20.62 4.26
C LEU A 277 4.09 21.51 4.16
N SER A 278 5.01 21.13 3.27
CA SER A 278 6.14 22.01 2.94
C SER A 278 5.66 23.31 2.29
N LYS A 279 6.48 24.35 2.38
CA LYS A 279 6.22 25.65 1.76
C LYS A 279 5.95 25.50 0.26
N GLU A 280 6.73 24.66 -0.42
CA GLU A 280 6.64 24.40 -1.85
C GLU A 280 5.31 23.75 -2.22
N LYS A 281 4.89 22.71 -1.48
CA LYS A 281 3.60 22.03 -1.69
C LYS A 281 2.43 23.00 -1.52
N SER A 282 2.45 23.81 -0.46
CA SER A 282 1.38 24.76 -0.18
C SER A 282 1.36 25.93 -1.17
N LEU A 283 2.51 26.32 -1.70
CA LEU A 283 2.59 27.30 -2.79
C LEU A 283 2.03 26.75 -4.10
N ILE A 284 2.36 25.49 -4.45
CA ILE A 284 1.80 24.80 -5.62
C ILE A 284 0.28 24.75 -5.56
N VAL A 285 -0.28 24.32 -4.43
CA VAL A 285 -1.74 24.25 -4.26
C VAL A 285 -2.38 25.62 -4.49
N ARG A 286 -1.84 26.67 -3.87
CA ARG A 286 -2.34 28.05 -4.05
C ARG A 286 -2.27 28.50 -5.51
N LYS A 287 -1.17 28.22 -6.22
CA LYS A 287 -1.04 28.55 -7.66
C LYS A 287 -2.00 27.78 -8.55
N ILE A 288 -2.29 26.51 -8.22
CA ILE A 288 -3.30 25.74 -8.94
C ILE A 288 -4.68 26.34 -8.70
N ILE A 289 -5.01 26.75 -7.46
CA ILE A 289 -6.28 27.43 -7.16
C ILE A 289 -6.36 28.77 -7.92
N ASP A 290 -5.30 29.58 -7.94
CA ASP A 290 -5.29 30.86 -8.66
C ASP A 290 -5.60 30.68 -10.16
N ARG A 291 -5.13 29.57 -10.76
CA ARG A 291 -5.29 29.30 -12.19
C ARG A 291 -6.59 28.57 -12.55
N TYR A 292 -6.93 27.55 -11.76
CA TYR A 292 -7.98 26.57 -12.05
C TYR A 292 -9.09 26.59 -11.02
N GLY A 293 -9.07 27.46 -10.01
CA GLY A 293 -10.03 27.47 -8.90
C GLY A 293 -11.48 27.66 -9.35
N SER A 294 -11.72 28.23 -10.54
CA SER A 294 -13.06 28.29 -11.15
C SER A 294 -13.62 26.90 -11.51
N SER A 295 -12.79 25.87 -11.53
CA SER A 295 -13.13 24.47 -11.73
C SER A 295 -12.42 23.60 -10.68
N LEU A 296 -13.14 23.21 -9.64
CA LEU A 296 -12.67 22.24 -8.64
C LEU A 296 -12.20 20.91 -9.30
N PRO A 297 -12.91 20.36 -10.32
CA PRO A 297 -12.43 19.19 -11.04
C PRO A 297 -11.07 19.39 -11.70
N ALA A 298 -10.85 20.53 -12.38
CA ALA A 298 -9.56 20.81 -13.01
C ALA A 298 -8.44 20.94 -11.96
N THR A 299 -8.72 21.60 -10.84
CA THR A 299 -7.80 21.73 -9.70
C THR A 299 -7.41 20.35 -9.15
N ALA A 300 -8.40 19.49 -8.86
CA ALA A 300 -8.15 18.14 -8.36
C ALA A 300 -7.38 17.27 -9.38
N GLN A 301 -7.67 17.40 -10.68
CA GLN A 301 -6.99 16.64 -11.73
C GLN A 301 -5.52 17.04 -11.89
N VAL A 302 -5.18 18.32 -11.81
CA VAL A 302 -3.78 18.77 -11.81
C VAL A 302 -3.07 18.28 -10.54
N MET A 303 -3.71 18.40 -9.39
CA MET A 303 -3.18 17.89 -8.11
C MET A 303 -2.90 16.38 -8.17
N GLN A 304 -3.82 15.60 -8.71
CA GLN A 304 -3.63 14.16 -8.92
C GLN A 304 -2.53 13.86 -9.94
N GLY A 305 -2.35 14.72 -10.95
CA GLY A 305 -1.23 14.61 -11.88
C GLY A 305 0.15 14.84 -11.28
N ILE A 306 0.22 15.56 -10.16
CA ILE A 306 1.48 15.83 -9.47
C ILE A 306 1.67 14.81 -8.35
N TYR A 307 0.67 14.61 -7.49
CA TYR A 307 0.82 13.88 -6.24
C TYR A 307 0.13 12.50 -6.20
N GLY A 308 -0.69 12.14 -7.19
CA GLY A 308 -1.47 10.89 -7.21
C GLY A 308 -0.61 9.62 -7.17
N SER A 309 -1.12 8.56 -6.53
CA SER A 309 -0.39 7.30 -6.26
C SER A 309 -0.84 6.10 -7.10
N ASP A 310 -1.68 6.33 -8.09
CA ASP A 310 -2.37 5.34 -8.94
C ASP A 310 -1.64 5.05 -10.27
N TYR A 311 -0.38 5.49 -10.41
CA TYR A 311 0.39 5.34 -11.65
C TYR A 311 0.76 3.89 -12.02
N HIS A 312 0.67 2.95 -11.09
CA HIS A 312 0.97 1.54 -11.34
C HIS A 312 -0.10 0.84 -12.22
N ASP A 313 -1.35 1.31 -12.15
CA ASP A 313 -2.49 0.76 -12.90
C ASP A 313 -3.01 1.75 -13.95
N ILE A 314 -2.23 2.80 -14.27
CA ILE A 314 -2.68 3.85 -15.18
C ILE A 314 -2.71 3.37 -16.64
N GLU A 315 -3.80 3.67 -17.33
CA GLU A 315 -3.91 3.44 -18.78
C GLU A 315 -3.25 4.55 -19.60
N ALA A 316 -2.90 4.25 -20.85
CA ALA A 316 -2.25 5.21 -21.76
C ALA A 316 -3.04 6.52 -21.91
N ASP A 317 -4.36 6.42 -22.07
CA ASP A 317 -5.26 7.56 -22.28
C ASP A 317 -5.26 8.51 -21.08
N THR A 318 -5.38 7.94 -19.88
CA THR A 318 -5.36 8.67 -18.62
C THR A 318 -4.01 9.31 -18.35
N LEU A 319 -2.93 8.57 -18.60
CA LEU A 319 -1.58 9.07 -18.43
C LEU A 319 -1.36 10.32 -19.30
N GLU A 320 -1.77 10.26 -20.56
CA GLU A 320 -1.68 11.40 -21.49
C GLU A 320 -2.47 12.61 -20.98
N GLU A 321 -3.76 12.45 -20.65
CA GLU A 321 -4.61 13.55 -20.17
C GLU A 321 -4.02 14.21 -18.91
N ARG A 322 -3.49 13.39 -18.00
CA ARG A 322 -2.88 13.84 -16.75
C ARG A 322 -1.59 14.61 -17.01
N LEU A 323 -0.68 14.05 -17.82
CA LEU A 323 0.58 14.70 -18.17
C LEU A 323 0.39 15.99 -18.95
N LYS A 324 -0.62 16.06 -19.83
CA LYS A 324 -0.98 17.28 -20.56
C LYS A 324 -1.36 18.40 -19.60
N ARG A 325 -2.27 18.15 -18.66
CA ARG A 325 -2.73 19.15 -17.68
C ARG A 325 -1.61 19.66 -16.79
N VAL A 326 -0.70 18.78 -16.39
CA VAL A 326 0.47 19.18 -15.60
C VAL A 326 1.46 19.99 -16.45
N GLY A 327 1.61 19.64 -17.73
CA GLY A 327 2.36 20.44 -18.70
C GLY A 327 1.79 21.85 -18.87
N ASP A 328 0.48 21.97 -19.04
CA ASP A 328 -0.22 23.26 -19.15
C ASP A 328 -0.02 24.12 -17.88
N PHE A 329 0.03 23.48 -16.70
CA PHE A 329 0.34 24.17 -15.44
C PHE A 329 1.78 24.68 -15.39
N LEU A 330 2.76 23.87 -15.80
CA LEU A 330 4.18 24.26 -15.83
C LEU A 330 4.43 25.47 -16.74
N GLU A 331 3.76 25.56 -17.90
CA GLU A 331 3.90 26.71 -18.82
C GLU A 331 3.49 28.05 -18.19
N VAL A 332 2.56 28.01 -17.23
CA VAL A 332 2.05 29.20 -16.54
C VAL A 332 2.98 29.61 -15.40
N VAL A 333 3.57 28.65 -14.69
CA VAL A 333 4.34 28.90 -13.46
C VAL A 333 5.80 29.30 -13.71
N ASP A 334 6.39 28.89 -14.84
CA ASP A 334 7.78 29.21 -15.22
C ASP A 334 8.06 30.72 -15.32
N LYS A 335 7.02 31.57 -15.34
CA LYS A 335 7.12 33.02 -15.54
C LYS A 335 7.00 33.87 -14.26
N GLY A 336 6.85 33.23 -13.08
CA GLY A 336 6.53 33.93 -11.83
C GLY A 336 7.65 33.97 -10.78
N GLU A 337 7.47 34.82 -9.76
CA GLU A 337 8.27 34.78 -8.53
C GLU A 337 8.08 33.42 -7.85
N HIS A 338 9.17 32.71 -7.54
CA HIS A 338 9.23 31.29 -7.10
C HIS A 338 8.98 30.22 -8.20
N GLY A 339 8.91 30.60 -9.48
CA GLY A 339 8.64 29.68 -10.60
C GLY A 339 9.58 28.47 -10.65
N ALA A 340 10.89 28.70 -10.51
CA ALA A 340 11.90 27.63 -10.53
C ALA A 340 11.76 26.61 -9.38
N ALA A 341 11.35 27.06 -8.18
CA ALA A 341 11.16 26.18 -7.04
C ALA A 341 9.92 25.29 -7.22
N ILE A 342 8.83 25.87 -7.72
CA ILE A 342 7.59 25.14 -8.02
C ILE A 342 7.86 24.12 -9.13
N GLU A 343 8.49 24.53 -10.22
CA GLU A 343 8.82 23.65 -11.33
C GLU A 343 9.61 22.44 -10.86
N LYS A 344 10.65 22.67 -10.06
CA LYS A 344 11.48 21.59 -9.51
C LYS A 344 10.64 20.59 -8.72
N GLU A 345 9.81 21.06 -7.79
CA GLU A 345 8.94 20.20 -6.96
C GLU A 345 7.95 19.40 -7.85
N VAL A 346 7.34 20.06 -8.84
CA VAL A 346 6.39 19.40 -9.78
C VAL A 346 7.09 18.29 -10.58
N LEU A 347 8.23 18.59 -11.22
CA LEU A 347 8.95 17.62 -12.04
C LEU A 347 9.49 16.45 -11.22
N GLN A 348 9.96 16.70 -10.00
CA GLN A 348 10.43 15.64 -9.09
C GLN A 348 9.31 14.69 -8.69
N ASN A 349 8.12 15.22 -8.37
CA ASN A 349 6.97 14.38 -8.04
C ASN A 349 6.52 13.56 -9.27
N ILE A 350 6.45 14.17 -10.47
CA ILE A 350 6.10 13.43 -11.70
C ILE A 350 7.13 12.35 -12.02
N GLU A 351 8.43 12.64 -11.94
CA GLU A 351 9.49 11.67 -12.17
C GLU A 351 9.34 10.47 -11.24
N HIS A 352 9.08 10.70 -9.95
CA HIS A 352 8.83 9.63 -9.00
C HIS A 352 7.61 8.77 -9.41
N ARG A 353 6.50 9.39 -9.84
CA ARG A 353 5.28 8.68 -10.28
C ARG A 353 5.44 7.90 -11.58
N LEU A 354 6.18 8.45 -12.56
CA LEU A 354 6.50 7.73 -13.80
C LEU A 354 7.33 6.47 -13.52
N GLY A 355 8.05 6.41 -12.40
CA GLY A 355 8.75 5.21 -11.94
C GLY A 355 7.86 4.02 -11.59
N ASP A 356 6.58 4.27 -11.25
CA ASP A 356 5.63 3.23 -10.86
C ASP A 356 4.90 2.60 -12.06
N ILE A 357 4.98 3.23 -13.24
CA ILE A 357 4.29 2.78 -14.45
C ILE A 357 4.84 1.41 -14.94
N PRO A 358 3.96 0.50 -15.40
CA PRO A 358 4.39 -0.77 -16.00
C PRO A 358 5.26 -0.59 -17.25
N GLU A 359 6.34 -1.37 -17.35
CA GLU A 359 7.27 -1.33 -18.51
C GLU A 359 6.56 -1.54 -19.85
N LYS A 360 5.54 -2.41 -19.88
CA LYS A 360 4.72 -2.68 -21.06
C LYS A 360 3.99 -1.43 -21.59
N LEU A 361 3.65 -0.48 -20.70
CA LEU A 361 3.04 0.77 -21.11
C LEU A 361 4.08 1.66 -21.81
N PHE A 362 5.28 1.81 -21.26
CA PHE A 362 6.36 2.56 -21.93
C PHE A 362 6.75 1.98 -23.29
N ASP A 363 6.69 0.66 -23.45
CA ASP A 363 6.91 -0.01 -24.72
C ASP A 363 5.87 0.41 -25.78
N SER A 364 4.61 0.62 -25.39
CA SER A 364 3.51 0.97 -26.30
C SER A 364 3.44 2.45 -26.67
N LEU A 365 4.02 3.34 -25.86
CA LEU A 365 4.05 4.79 -26.13
C LEU A 365 4.96 5.12 -27.33
N ILE A 366 4.54 6.00 -28.23
CA ILE A 366 5.39 6.51 -29.32
C ILE A 366 5.63 8.00 -29.08
N ILE A 367 6.89 8.42 -29.01
CA ILE A 367 7.27 9.82 -28.75
C ILE A 367 7.94 10.37 -30.01
N ARG A 368 7.40 11.47 -30.57
CA ARG A 368 7.98 12.16 -31.73
C ARG A 368 8.10 13.65 -31.45
N GLY A 369 9.32 14.16 -31.27
CA GLY A 369 9.49 15.54 -30.80
C GLY A 369 8.69 15.77 -29.52
N ASN A 370 7.82 16.78 -29.48
CA ASN A 370 6.96 17.07 -28.33
C ASN A 370 5.58 16.39 -28.39
N THR A 371 5.34 15.46 -29.32
CA THR A 371 4.07 14.75 -29.42
C THR A 371 4.16 13.34 -28.88
N LEU A 372 3.21 12.99 -28.01
CA LEU A 372 2.94 11.62 -27.61
C LEU A 372 1.86 11.05 -28.54
N GLU A 373 2.23 10.02 -29.31
CA GLU A 373 1.31 9.26 -30.15
C GLU A 373 0.92 7.96 -29.41
N ARG A 374 -0.37 7.66 -29.40
CA ARG A 374 -0.90 6.38 -28.92
C ARG A 374 -2.05 5.91 -29.80
N ARG A 375 -2.39 4.62 -29.69
CA ARG A 375 -3.64 4.10 -30.25
C ARG A 375 -4.73 4.10 -29.19
N ASN A 376 -5.90 4.66 -29.50
CA ASN A 376 -7.07 4.53 -28.65
C ASN A 376 -7.68 3.11 -28.77
N ARG A 377 -8.67 2.79 -27.94
CA ARG A 377 -9.38 1.50 -27.97
C ARG A 377 -10.10 1.22 -29.31
N GLN A 378 -10.35 2.25 -30.11
CA GLN A 378 -10.95 2.16 -31.45
C GLN A 378 -9.90 1.98 -32.56
N GLY A 379 -8.61 1.90 -32.21
CA GLY A 379 -7.50 1.73 -33.14
C GLY A 379 -7.01 3.02 -33.80
N GLU A 380 -7.60 4.17 -33.50
CA GLU A 380 -7.20 5.47 -34.03
C GLU A 380 -5.94 5.98 -33.33
N THR A 381 -5.07 6.65 -34.07
CA THR A 381 -3.87 7.27 -33.49
C THR A 381 -4.22 8.66 -32.97
N ILE A 382 -4.08 8.86 -31.66
CA ILE A 382 -4.23 10.16 -31.02
C ILE A 382 -2.84 10.73 -30.76
N CYS A 383 -2.64 11.97 -31.16
CA CYS A 383 -1.40 12.70 -30.98
C CYS A 383 -1.66 13.91 -30.09
N SER A 384 -1.00 13.97 -28.93
CA SER A 384 -1.07 15.12 -28.04
C SER A 384 0.28 15.80 -27.91
N MET A 385 0.25 17.13 -28.05
CA MET A 385 1.39 17.98 -27.76
C MET A 385 1.54 18.10 -26.24
N LEU A 386 2.73 17.79 -25.74
CA LEU A 386 3.07 17.86 -24.32
C LEU A 386 4.17 18.90 -24.10
N ASN A 387 4.23 19.41 -22.86
CA ASN A 387 5.33 20.25 -22.42
C ASN A 387 6.68 19.53 -22.59
N SER A 388 7.70 20.22 -23.10
CA SER A 388 9.00 19.63 -23.42
C SER A 388 9.69 18.96 -22.23
N LYS A 389 9.55 19.51 -21.03
CA LYS A 389 10.14 18.95 -19.79
C LYS A 389 9.47 17.61 -19.43
N ILE A 390 8.16 17.49 -19.67
CA ILE A 390 7.41 16.22 -19.49
C ILE A 390 7.82 15.18 -20.55
N VAL A 391 8.00 15.60 -21.80
CA VAL A 391 8.45 14.73 -22.90
C VAL A 391 9.86 14.21 -22.63
N GLU A 392 10.73 15.04 -22.05
CA GLU A 392 12.08 14.63 -21.65
C GLU A 392 12.03 13.51 -20.59
N LEU A 393 11.17 13.67 -19.57
CA LEU A 393 10.94 12.62 -18.56
C LEU A 393 10.41 11.34 -19.20
N LEU A 394 9.36 11.40 -20.03
CA LEU A 394 8.83 10.22 -20.72
C LEU A 394 9.88 9.53 -21.58
N SER A 395 10.68 10.32 -22.30
CA SER A 395 11.76 9.81 -23.16
C SER A 395 12.84 9.13 -22.31
N TYR A 396 13.16 9.68 -21.15
CA TYR A 396 14.05 9.06 -20.17
C TYR A 396 13.52 7.70 -19.71
N PHE A 397 12.27 7.59 -19.25
CA PHE A 397 11.71 6.32 -18.79
C PHE A 397 11.56 5.27 -19.91
N LYS A 398 11.29 5.70 -21.16
CA LYS A 398 11.32 4.81 -22.32
C LYS A 398 12.72 4.26 -22.58
N ARG A 399 13.76 5.10 -22.51
CA ARG A 399 15.17 4.66 -22.60
C ARG A 399 15.54 3.73 -21.45
N ARG A 400 15.20 4.09 -20.22
CA ARG A 400 15.37 3.29 -19.00
C ARG A 400 14.85 1.86 -19.17
N THR A 401 13.65 1.72 -19.73
CA THR A 401 13.05 0.41 -20.02
C THR A 401 13.90 -0.38 -21.03
N GLY A 402 14.42 0.28 -22.07
CA GLY A 402 15.34 -0.31 -23.04
C GLY A 402 16.68 -0.73 -22.42
N THR A 403 17.32 0.13 -21.64
CA THR A 403 18.59 -0.16 -20.95
C THR A 403 18.43 -1.31 -19.95
N LYS A 404 17.29 -1.39 -19.25
CA LYS A 404 16.99 -2.53 -18.37
C LYS A 404 16.91 -3.86 -19.13
N LYS A 405 16.31 -3.87 -20.33
CA LYS A 405 16.30 -5.06 -21.19
C LYS A 405 17.72 -5.44 -21.64
N LYS A 406 18.56 -4.47 -22.01
CA LYS A 406 19.98 -4.70 -22.34
C LYS A 406 20.72 -5.34 -21.15
N MET A 407 20.56 -4.79 -19.94
CA MET A 407 21.18 -5.32 -18.72
C MET A 407 20.77 -6.77 -18.42
N LYS A 408 19.48 -7.09 -18.51
CA LYS A 408 18.97 -8.47 -18.29
C LYS A 408 19.55 -9.48 -19.29
N GLU A 409 19.90 -9.04 -20.49
CA GLU A 409 20.45 -9.91 -21.54
C GLU A 409 21.96 -10.17 -21.39
N MET A 410 22.67 -9.44 -20.50
CA MET A 410 24.11 -9.64 -20.25
C MET A 410 24.47 -11.06 -19.79
N VAL A 411 23.56 -11.74 -19.10
CA VAL A 411 23.77 -13.12 -18.62
C VAL A 411 23.52 -14.19 -19.70
N ARG A 412 23.14 -13.74 -20.91
CA ARG A 412 22.80 -14.61 -22.05
C ARG A 412 23.69 -14.37 -23.26
N ARG A 413 24.14 -13.12 -23.45
CA ARG A 413 24.97 -12.72 -24.58
C ARG A 413 25.80 -11.47 -24.23
N PRO A 414 26.90 -11.23 -24.95
CA PRO A 414 27.62 -9.97 -24.89
C PRO A 414 26.71 -8.80 -25.26
N ILE A 415 26.78 -7.71 -24.50
CA ILE A 415 26.01 -6.49 -24.70
C ILE A 415 26.94 -5.28 -24.71
N ASP A 416 26.75 -4.43 -25.72
CA ASP A 416 27.37 -3.11 -25.81
C ASP A 416 26.40 -2.05 -25.31
N PHE A 417 26.91 -1.21 -24.41
CA PHE A 417 26.20 -0.05 -23.88
C PHE A 417 26.73 1.20 -24.55
N ASP A 418 25.81 2.03 -25.02
CA ASP A 418 26.11 3.34 -25.60
C ASP A 418 26.15 4.43 -24.51
N GLU A 419 26.52 5.66 -24.90
CA GLU A 419 26.62 6.79 -23.98
C GLU A 419 25.29 7.09 -23.25
N GLN A 420 24.17 6.95 -23.95
CA GLN A 420 22.85 7.20 -23.39
C GLN A 420 22.42 6.13 -22.40
N ASP A 421 22.84 4.87 -22.59
CA ASP A 421 22.64 3.82 -21.59
C ASP A 421 23.36 4.14 -20.28
N TYR A 422 24.62 4.58 -20.36
CA TYR A 422 25.39 4.94 -19.16
C TYR A 422 24.77 6.13 -18.43
N GLU A 423 24.34 7.16 -19.15
CA GLU A 423 23.61 8.31 -18.60
C GLU A 423 22.30 7.89 -17.93
N THR A 424 21.58 6.93 -18.54
CA THR A 424 20.30 6.44 -18.03
C THR A 424 20.49 5.71 -16.70
N ILE A 425 21.47 4.81 -16.63
CA ILE A 425 21.80 4.09 -15.39
C ILE A 425 22.31 5.08 -14.32
N ALA A 426 23.15 6.05 -14.71
CA ALA A 426 23.69 7.04 -13.79
C ALA A 426 22.58 7.84 -13.10
N ARG A 427 21.58 8.27 -13.88
CA ARG A 427 20.40 8.95 -13.34
C ARG A 427 19.54 8.05 -12.46
N ASP A 428 19.30 6.80 -12.87
CA ASP A 428 18.48 5.83 -12.12
C ASP A 428 19.01 5.55 -10.72
N PHE A 429 20.34 5.39 -10.61
CA PHE A 429 21.02 5.08 -9.37
C PHE A 429 21.59 6.33 -8.68
N LYS A 430 21.29 7.52 -9.19
CA LYS A 430 21.77 8.83 -8.68
C LYS A 430 23.29 8.83 -8.46
N THR A 431 24.03 8.37 -9.47
CA THR A 431 25.50 8.23 -9.48
C THR A 431 26.09 8.90 -10.72
N THR A 432 27.41 8.89 -10.89
CA THR A 432 28.07 9.51 -12.05
C THR A 432 28.16 8.53 -13.23
N VAL A 433 28.22 9.05 -14.47
CA VAL A 433 28.44 8.22 -15.66
C VAL A 433 29.76 7.45 -15.57
N GLU A 434 30.79 8.04 -14.97
CA GLU A 434 32.09 7.39 -14.78
C GLU A 434 32.02 6.24 -13.77
N ASP A 435 31.27 6.43 -12.68
CA ASP A 435 30.99 5.36 -11.71
C ASP A 435 30.24 4.21 -12.39
N VAL A 436 29.25 4.50 -13.23
CA VAL A 436 28.52 3.47 -13.98
C VAL A 436 29.43 2.72 -14.93
N LYS A 437 30.28 3.42 -15.70
CA LYS A 437 31.25 2.79 -16.60
C LYS A 437 32.20 1.88 -15.84
N THR A 438 32.68 2.34 -14.69
CA THR A 438 33.52 1.55 -13.78
C THR A 438 32.78 0.32 -13.28
N LEU A 439 31.57 0.49 -12.74
CA LEU A 439 30.72 -0.57 -12.21
C LEU A 439 30.39 -1.62 -13.27
N LEU A 440 30.01 -1.20 -14.48
CA LEU A 440 29.75 -2.09 -15.60
C LEU A 440 31.02 -2.78 -16.11
N GLY A 441 32.17 -2.10 -16.06
CA GLY A 441 33.46 -2.71 -16.35
C GLY A 441 33.80 -3.82 -15.36
N LEU A 442 33.67 -3.56 -14.06
CA LEU A 442 33.83 -4.55 -13.00
C LEU A 442 32.85 -5.71 -13.19
N LEU A 443 31.58 -5.40 -13.46
CA LEU A 443 30.55 -6.41 -13.66
C LEU A 443 30.81 -7.28 -14.88
N LYS A 444 31.18 -6.70 -16.03
CA LYS A 444 31.57 -7.45 -17.23
C LYS A 444 32.75 -8.39 -16.95
N GLY A 445 33.71 -7.96 -16.12
CA GLY A 445 34.83 -8.79 -15.67
C GLY A 445 34.43 -9.96 -14.75
N CYS A 446 33.18 -9.99 -14.26
CA CYS A 446 32.65 -11.08 -13.45
C CYS A 446 31.96 -12.17 -14.29
N PHE A 447 31.99 -12.07 -15.62
CA PHE A 447 31.45 -13.10 -16.52
C PHE A 447 32.53 -13.62 -17.47
N ASP A 448 32.50 -14.92 -17.77
CA ASP A 448 33.36 -15.50 -18.81
C ASP A 448 32.78 -15.33 -20.23
N ARG A 449 33.47 -15.90 -21.23
CA ARG A 449 33.05 -15.83 -22.64
C ARG A 449 31.74 -16.57 -22.93
N GLU A 450 31.37 -17.53 -22.09
CA GLU A 450 30.09 -18.25 -22.16
C GLU A 450 29.01 -17.57 -21.30
N CYS A 451 29.26 -16.34 -20.81
CA CYS A 451 28.37 -15.57 -19.94
C CYS A 451 28.07 -16.26 -18.59
N ARG A 452 28.98 -17.11 -18.10
CA ARG A 452 28.90 -17.74 -16.77
C ARG A 452 29.44 -16.81 -15.71
N PHE A 453 28.84 -16.82 -14.52
CA PHE A 453 29.24 -15.95 -13.41
C PHE A 453 30.51 -16.48 -12.70
N LEU A 454 31.50 -15.62 -12.53
CA LEU A 454 32.80 -15.92 -11.94
C LEU A 454 32.88 -15.39 -10.49
N ARG A 455 32.53 -16.23 -9.52
CA ARG A 455 32.56 -15.89 -8.07
C ARG A 455 33.89 -15.26 -7.64
N GLY A 456 35.01 -15.90 -7.98
CA GLY A 456 36.33 -15.41 -7.57
C GLY A 456 36.71 -14.04 -8.16
N ALA A 457 36.23 -13.74 -9.37
CA ALA A 457 36.43 -12.42 -9.99
C ALA A 457 35.59 -11.36 -9.27
N PHE A 458 34.33 -11.67 -8.93
CA PHE A 458 33.47 -10.78 -8.18
C PHE A 458 34.00 -10.52 -6.78
N GLU A 459 34.33 -11.57 -6.02
CA GLU A 459 34.82 -11.45 -4.64
C GLU A 459 36.11 -10.63 -4.55
N LYS A 460 37.02 -10.78 -5.52
CA LYS A 460 38.23 -9.96 -5.63
C LYS A 460 37.92 -8.46 -5.80
N ASN A 461 36.83 -8.14 -6.49
CA ASN A 461 36.41 -6.78 -6.80
C ASN A 461 35.43 -6.19 -5.76
N ILE A 462 35.06 -6.93 -4.70
CA ILE A 462 34.15 -6.43 -3.64
C ILE A 462 34.60 -5.08 -3.07
N PRO A 463 35.88 -4.84 -2.74
CA PRO A 463 36.31 -3.55 -2.22
C PRO A 463 36.06 -2.39 -3.19
N ASP A 464 36.12 -2.64 -4.50
CA ASP A 464 35.84 -1.64 -5.52
C ASP A 464 34.32 -1.46 -5.71
N PHE A 465 33.55 -2.55 -5.72
CA PHE A 465 32.07 -2.50 -5.73
C PHE A 465 31.51 -1.74 -4.52
N ALA A 466 32.01 -2.00 -3.33
CA ALA A 466 31.52 -1.42 -2.08
C ALA A 466 31.75 0.09 -1.96
N ARG A 467 32.60 0.69 -2.81
CA ARG A 467 32.74 2.16 -2.91
C ARG A 467 31.48 2.83 -3.46
N HIS A 468 30.65 2.08 -4.19
CA HIS A 468 29.43 2.60 -4.79
C HIS A 468 28.23 2.32 -3.89
N GLU A 469 27.65 3.37 -3.29
CA GLU A 469 26.57 3.25 -2.29
C GLU A 469 25.37 2.41 -2.78
N LYS A 470 25.01 2.52 -4.07
CA LYS A 470 23.83 1.85 -4.66
C LYS A 470 24.15 0.55 -5.40
N VAL A 471 25.32 -0.04 -5.16
CA VAL A 471 25.77 -1.25 -5.86
C VAL A 471 24.82 -2.44 -5.68
N PHE A 472 24.28 -2.65 -4.47
CA PHE A 472 23.39 -3.79 -4.23
C PHE A 472 22.10 -3.69 -5.04
N SER A 473 21.41 -2.56 -4.99
CA SER A 473 20.16 -2.36 -5.74
C SER A 473 20.41 -2.43 -7.24
N PHE A 474 21.55 -1.91 -7.71
CA PHE A 474 21.97 -2.05 -9.11
C PHE A 474 22.10 -3.52 -9.53
N LEU A 475 22.89 -4.29 -8.78
CA LEU A 475 23.13 -5.70 -9.09
C LEU A 475 21.83 -6.51 -8.99
N TRP A 476 21.05 -6.33 -7.93
CA TRP A 476 19.79 -7.04 -7.74
C TRP A 476 18.79 -6.74 -8.86
N HIS A 477 18.58 -5.47 -9.19
CA HIS A 477 17.58 -5.04 -10.17
C HIS A 477 17.75 -5.71 -11.55
N TYR A 478 19.00 -5.93 -11.96
CA TYR A 478 19.32 -6.48 -13.28
C TYR A 478 19.61 -7.97 -13.28
N LEU A 479 20.16 -8.53 -12.20
CA LEU A 479 20.68 -9.90 -12.17
C LEU A 479 19.94 -10.85 -11.20
N LYS A 480 18.79 -10.45 -10.65
CA LYS A 480 17.97 -11.33 -9.79
C LYS A 480 17.47 -12.61 -10.48
N GLU A 481 17.44 -12.65 -11.82
CA GLU A 481 16.91 -13.74 -12.65
C GLU A 481 18.01 -14.58 -13.35
N ILE A 482 19.16 -14.81 -12.71
CA ILE A 482 20.16 -15.73 -13.27
C ILE A 482 19.58 -17.16 -13.37
N GLY A 483 19.42 -17.63 -14.62
CA GLY A 483 18.74 -18.90 -14.92
C GLY A 483 19.53 -20.13 -14.49
N ASN A 484 20.84 -20.14 -14.73
CA ASN A 484 21.68 -21.28 -14.38
C ASN A 484 21.86 -21.39 -12.85
N ARG A 485 21.69 -22.60 -12.31
CA ARG A 485 21.73 -22.86 -10.86
C ARG A 485 23.08 -22.53 -10.23
N SER A 486 24.20 -23.00 -10.80
CA SER A 486 25.52 -22.79 -10.19
C SER A 486 25.91 -21.32 -10.20
N ASP A 487 25.62 -20.62 -11.28
CA ASP A 487 25.88 -19.17 -11.38
C ASP A 487 25.02 -18.39 -10.40
N ARG A 488 23.75 -18.76 -10.26
CA ARG A 488 22.83 -18.13 -9.31
C ARG A 488 23.32 -18.30 -7.86
N VAL A 489 23.71 -19.51 -7.46
CA VAL A 489 24.23 -19.75 -6.10
C VAL A 489 25.50 -18.94 -5.85
N ALA A 490 26.44 -19.00 -6.79
CA ALA A 490 27.67 -18.22 -6.74
C ALA A 490 27.39 -16.71 -6.61
N TYR A 491 26.43 -16.20 -7.36
CA TYR A 491 26.01 -14.80 -7.33
C TYR A 491 25.36 -14.40 -6.01
N LEU A 492 24.40 -15.18 -5.48
CA LEU A 492 23.76 -14.89 -4.20
C LEU A 492 24.76 -14.89 -3.04
N ASN A 493 25.71 -15.81 -3.04
CA ASN A 493 26.77 -15.85 -2.02
C ASN A 493 27.69 -14.62 -2.15
N SER A 494 27.97 -14.19 -3.38
CA SER A 494 28.75 -12.98 -3.65
C SER A 494 28.02 -11.71 -3.18
N LEU A 495 26.69 -11.65 -3.31
CA LEU A 495 25.89 -10.54 -2.77
C LEU A 495 25.90 -10.51 -1.24
N GLN A 496 25.87 -11.66 -0.56
CA GLN A 496 26.03 -11.71 0.89
C GLN A 496 27.39 -11.18 1.33
N ALA A 497 28.45 -11.58 0.63
CA ALA A 497 29.79 -11.06 0.87
C ALA A 497 29.88 -9.55 0.58
N LEU A 498 29.21 -9.04 -0.45
CA LEU A 498 29.19 -7.60 -0.74
C LEU A 498 28.54 -6.80 0.40
N VAL A 499 27.39 -7.23 0.91
CA VAL A 499 26.66 -6.48 1.95
C VAL A 499 27.44 -6.43 3.27
N SER A 500 28.32 -7.39 3.55
CA SER A 500 29.21 -7.31 4.72
C SER A 500 30.23 -6.17 4.65
N TYR A 501 30.50 -5.64 3.46
CA TYR A 501 31.34 -4.46 3.22
C TYR A 501 30.53 -3.17 3.06
N MET A 502 29.20 -3.25 3.05
CA MET A 502 28.32 -2.08 2.91
C MET A 502 27.95 -1.49 4.27
N ALA A 503 27.79 -0.16 4.31
CA ALA A 503 27.49 0.55 5.54
C ALA A 503 26.04 0.36 6.05
N ASN A 504 25.08 0.01 5.18
CA ASN A 504 23.66 0.00 5.52
C ASN A 504 22.90 -1.20 4.92
N PRO A 505 22.75 -2.33 5.67
CA PRO A 505 21.98 -3.49 5.22
C PRO A 505 20.47 -3.26 5.21
N TYR A 506 19.94 -2.27 5.95
CA TYR A 506 18.50 -1.96 6.00
C TYR A 506 17.94 -1.60 4.62
N GLU A 507 18.62 -0.71 3.90
CA GLU A 507 18.23 -0.30 2.55
C GLU A 507 18.19 -1.48 1.56
N CYS A 508 19.10 -2.45 1.75
CA CYS A 508 19.12 -3.65 0.92
C CYS A 508 17.89 -4.53 1.16
N ILE A 509 17.51 -4.73 2.43
CA ILE A 509 16.30 -5.51 2.78
C ILE A 509 15.03 -4.79 2.31
N LEU A 510 14.92 -3.47 2.52
CA LEU A 510 13.78 -2.71 2.03
C LEU A 510 13.60 -2.84 0.51
N PHE A 511 14.69 -2.73 -0.24
CA PHE A 511 14.65 -2.90 -1.69
C PHE A 511 14.17 -4.31 -2.10
N LEU A 512 14.64 -5.34 -1.38
CA LEU A 512 14.21 -6.73 -1.57
C LEU A 512 12.70 -6.90 -1.30
N LEU A 513 12.19 -6.35 -0.19
CA LEU A 513 10.76 -6.43 0.17
C LEU A 513 9.87 -5.65 -0.81
N GLN A 514 10.30 -4.46 -1.23
CA GLN A 514 9.59 -3.67 -2.24
C GLN A 514 9.47 -4.42 -3.57
N ASP A 515 10.53 -5.12 -3.99
CA ASP A 515 10.51 -5.95 -5.20
C ASP A 515 9.57 -7.16 -5.02
N LEU A 516 9.57 -7.82 -3.85
CA LEU A 516 8.70 -8.96 -3.52
C LEU A 516 7.21 -8.61 -3.51
N PHE A 517 6.87 -7.45 -2.92
CA PHE A 517 5.49 -6.98 -2.75
C PHE A 517 4.99 -6.13 -3.92
N ARG A 518 5.78 -5.98 -4.99
CA ARG A 518 5.35 -5.22 -6.18
C ARG A 518 4.11 -5.82 -6.85
N SER A 519 3.97 -7.14 -6.83
CA SER A 519 2.84 -7.86 -7.42
C SER A 519 2.47 -9.06 -6.54
N PRO A 520 1.76 -8.85 -5.42
CA PRO A 520 1.51 -9.90 -4.43
C PRO A 520 0.65 -11.06 -4.97
N GLU A 521 -0.15 -10.83 -6.00
CA GLU A 521 -0.95 -11.86 -6.69
C GLU A 521 -0.13 -12.77 -7.63
N ASN A 522 1.15 -12.48 -7.85
CA ASN A 522 2.03 -13.28 -8.69
C ASN A 522 3.26 -13.75 -7.89
N LEU A 523 3.82 -14.89 -8.26
CA LEU A 523 5.12 -15.36 -7.76
C LEU A 523 6.18 -15.26 -8.84
N ASP A 524 7.36 -14.79 -8.46
CA ASP A 524 8.55 -14.78 -9.30
C ASP A 524 9.60 -15.76 -8.76
N TYR A 525 10.42 -16.34 -9.64
CA TYR A 525 11.54 -17.19 -9.22
C TYR A 525 12.56 -16.46 -8.34
N SER A 526 12.63 -15.13 -8.45
CA SER A 526 13.46 -14.30 -7.59
C SER A 526 12.99 -14.25 -6.14
N ASP A 527 11.71 -14.50 -5.86
CA ASP A 527 11.12 -14.34 -4.52
C ASP A 527 11.81 -15.21 -3.47
N ARG A 528 12.16 -16.46 -3.84
CA ARG A 528 12.93 -17.34 -2.96
C ARG A 528 14.31 -16.74 -2.65
N ASN A 529 14.98 -16.22 -3.68
CA ASN A 529 16.30 -15.62 -3.52
C ASN A 529 16.22 -14.34 -2.66
N THR A 530 15.16 -13.55 -2.82
CA THR A 530 14.85 -12.38 -2.00
C THR A 530 14.82 -12.78 -0.53
N MET A 531 14.00 -13.78 -0.19
CA MET A 531 13.82 -14.20 1.20
C MET A 531 15.09 -14.80 1.81
N MET A 532 15.85 -15.57 1.03
CA MET A 532 17.14 -16.08 1.48
C MET A 532 18.13 -14.95 1.82
N LEU A 533 18.25 -13.94 0.94
CA LEU A 533 19.12 -12.80 1.19
C LEU A 533 18.62 -11.96 2.37
N ALA A 534 17.32 -11.72 2.45
CA ALA A 534 16.71 -10.98 3.55
C ALA A 534 16.99 -11.67 4.90
N ASN A 535 16.84 -13.00 4.99
CA ASN A 535 17.19 -13.79 6.16
C ASN A 535 18.66 -13.66 6.55
N ALA A 536 19.57 -13.71 5.57
CA ALA A 536 20.99 -13.51 5.82
C ALA A 536 21.28 -12.10 6.35
N PHE A 537 20.65 -11.07 5.78
CA PHE A 537 20.91 -9.66 6.08
C PHE A 537 20.44 -9.21 7.47
N LEU A 538 19.57 -9.97 8.14
CA LEU A 538 19.15 -9.70 9.52
C LEU A 538 20.24 -10.04 10.57
N GLN A 539 21.30 -10.75 10.18
CA GLN A 539 22.36 -11.20 11.09
C GLN A 539 23.42 -10.11 11.32
N LYS A 540 23.95 -10.02 12.54
CA LYS A 540 25.03 -9.08 12.93
C LYS A 540 26.36 -9.35 12.21
N ARG A 541 26.63 -10.62 11.86
CA ARG A 541 27.88 -11.06 11.21
C ARG A 541 27.58 -11.78 9.91
N LEU A 542 27.57 -11.02 8.83
CA LEU A 542 27.33 -11.53 7.48
C LEU A 542 28.53 -12.38 7.01
N GLY A 543 28.25 -13.57 6.50
CA GLY A 543 29.27 -14.44 5.88
C GLY A 543 29.93 -15.47 6.79
N GLU A 544 29.95 -15.36 8.13
CA GLU A 544 30.74 -16.30 8.96
C GLU A 544 30.30 -17.78 8.85
N HIS A 545 29.10 -18.12 8.33
CA HIS A 545 28.55 -19.48 8.40
C HIS A 545 27.74 -20.02 7.20
N TYR A 546 27.56 -19.30 6.07
CA TYR A 546 26.58 -19.70 5.02
C TYR A 546 27.10 -19.78 3.58
N TYR A 547 28.41 -19.99 3.37
CA TYR A 547 29.03 -19.73 2.07
C TYR A 547 28.61 -20.62 0.88
N ASP A 548 27.75 -21.64 1.05
CA ASP A 548 27.23 -22.48 -0.05
C ASP A 548 25.80 -23.03 0.20
N SER A 549 24.98 -22.35 1.03
CA SER A 549 23.65 -22.87 1.36
C SER A 549 22.55 -22.32 0.46
N GLU A 550 21.82 -23.20 -0.23
CA GLU A 550 20.63 -22.86 -1.04
C GLU A 550 19.36 -22.64 -0.18
N MET A 551 19.49 -22.74 1.14
CA MET A 551 18.42 -22.56 2.12
C MET A 551 19.00 -22.03 3.42
N THR A 552 18.25 -21.19 4.14
CA THR A 552 18.64 -20.68 5.46
C THR A 552 18.52 -21.81 6.49
N PRO A 553 19.56 -22.13 7.27
CA PRO A 553 19.49 -23.15 8.32
C PRO A 553 18.57 -22.75 9.47
N GLU A 554 17.92 -23.72 10.11
CA GLU A 554 16.82 -23.50 11.06
C GLU A 554 17.32 -23.05 12.43
N GLU A 555 18.61 -23.27 12.69
CA GLU A 555 19.30 -22.85 13.90
C GLU A 555 19.31 -21.33 14.07
N VAL A 556 19.09 -20.56 13.00
CA VAL A 556 18.93 -19.09 13.08
C VAL A 556 17.78 -18.68 13.99
N LEU A 557 16.75 -19.52 14.13
CA LEU A 557 15.60 -19.24 14.98
C LEU A 557 15.92 -19.35 16.48
N LEU A 558 17.05 -20.00 16.84
CA LEU A 558 17.44 -20.26 18.23
C LEU A 558 18.34 -19.17 18.84
N ALA A 559 18.92 -18.28 18.02
CA ALA A 559 20.01 -17.40 18.43
C ALA A 559 19.62 -15.90 18.36
N ASP A 560 19.02 -15.39 19.43
CA ASP A 560 18.65 -13.96 19.56
C ASP A 560 19.86 -13.02 19.62
N ASP A 561 21.01 -13.52 20.06
CA ASP A 561 22.25 -12.76 20.19
C ASP A 561 22.86 -12.38 18.82
N ARG A 562 22.54 -13.15 17.78
CA ARG A 562 23.05 -12.96 16.42
C ARG A 562 22.26 -11.98 15.58
N LEU A 563 21.02 -11.66 15.96
CA LEU A 563 20.16 -10.76 15.20
C LEU A 563 20.46 -9.28 15.47
N ASN A 564 20.45 -8.48 14.41
CA ASN A 564 20.47 -7.03 14.55
C ASN A 564 19.07 -6.54 14.97
N ARG A 565 18.88 -6.28 16.27
CA ARG A 565 17.57 -5.93 16.86
C ARG A 565 17.01 -4.59 16.36
N GLU A 566 17.87 -3.61 16.11
CA GLU A 566 17.45 -2.32 15.57
C GLU A 566 16.89 -2.51 14.16
N LEU A 567 17.61 -3.28 13.34
CA LEU A 567 17.21 -3.63 11.99
C LEU A 567 15.88 -4.41 11.96
N THR A 568 15.74 -5.45 12.77
CA THR A 568 14.49 -6.24 12.83
C THR A 568 13.31 -5.39 13.25
N SER A 569 13.49 -4.46 14.20
CA SER A 569 12.42 -3.56 14.64
C SER A 569 11.97 -2.60 13.54
N LEU A 570 12.90 -2.04 12.75
CA LEU A 570 12.56 -1.18 11.62
C LEU A 570 11.81 -1.94 10.52
N ILE A 571 12.23 -3.16 10.23
CA ILE A 571 11.57 -4.02 9.23
C ILE A 571 10.17 -4.44 9.71
N ALA A 572 10.00 -4.75 11.00
CA ALA A 572 8.68 -5.07 11.56
C ALA A 572 7.69 -3.92 11.32
N GLY A 573 8.08 -2.67 11.61
CA GLY A 573 7.26 -1.50 11.33
C GLY A 573 6.87 -1.34 9.86
N HIS A 574 7.75 -1.71 8.92
CA HIS A 574 7.45 -1.70 7.50
C HIS A 574 6.43 -2.80 7.12
N LEU A 575 6.55 -4.00 7.69
CA LEU A 575 5.60 -5.09 7.43
C LEU A 575 4.19 -4.77 7.95
N GLU A 576 4.06 -4.04 9.05
CA GLU A 576 2.74 -3.58 9.53
C GLU A 576 2.05 -2.65 8.51
N MET A 577 2.82 -1.82 7.80
CA MET A 577 2.28 -0.95 6.75
C MET A 577 1.91 -1.72 5.46
N GLU A 578 2.66 -2.77 5.13
CA GLU A 578 2.49 -3.57 3.90
C GLU A 578 1.67 -4.86 4.12
N GLN A 579 1.00 -4.99 5.26
CA GLN A 579 0.33 -6.21 5.70
C GLN A 579 -0.63 -6.81 4.67
N GLY A 580 -1.43 -5.99 3.99
CA GLY A 580 -2.38 -6.48 2.99
C GLY A 580 -1.66 -7.14 1.80
N ARG A 581 -0.55 -6.56 1.34
CA ARG A 581 0.27 -7.14 0.25
C ARG A 581 0.98 -8.40 0.73
N LEU A 582 1.48 -8.42 1.95
CA LEU A 582 2.09 -9.62 2.55
C LEU A 582 1.08 -10.78 2.64
N PHE A 583 -0.13 -10.53 3.16
CA PHE A 583 -1.16 -11.57 3.28
C PHE A 583 -1.57 -12.11 1.92
N GLN A 584 -1.77 -11.23 0.94
CA GLN A 584 -2.07 -11.64 -0.43
C GLN A 584 -0.94 -12.50 -1.03
N LYS A 585 0.33 -12.11 -0.83
CA LYS A 585 1.49 -12.87 -1.29
C LYS A 585 1.55 -14.28 -0.69
N ILE A 586 1.32 -14.40 0.61
CA ILE A 586 1.35 -15.69 1.33
C ILE A 586 0.20 -16.58 0.87
N ARG A 587 -0.99 -16.02 0.69
CA ARG A 587 -2.14 -16.76 0.18
C ARG A 587 -1.90 -17.28 -1.24
N THR A 588 -1.43 -16.43 -2.14
CA THR A 588 -1.09 -16.84 -3.51
C THR A 588 -0.06 -17.97 -3.50
N LEU A 589 0.96 -17.89 -2.63
CA LEU A 589 1.92 -18.97 -2.44
C LEU A 589 1.27 -20.26 -1.94
N HIS A 590 0.47 -20.16 -0.90
CA HIS A 590 -0.15 -21.33 -0.26
C HIS A 590 -1.19 -22.01 -1.18
N GLU A 591 -1.99 -21.24 -1.92
CA GLU A 591 -2.92 -21.75 -2.94
C GLU A 591 -2.17 -22.54 -4.02
N LEU A 592 -0.99 -22.07 -4.46
CA LEU A 592 -0.14 -22.79 -5.40
C LEU A 592 0.46 -24.06 -4.79
N ILE A 593 0.75 -24.07 -3.48
CA ILE A 593 1.22 -25.27 -2.76
C ILE A 593 0.11 -26.33 -2.74
N LEU A 594 -1.10 -25.97 -2.32
CA LEU A 594 -2.25 -26.88 -2.32
C LEU A 594 -2.50 -27.43 -3.73
N ALA A 595 -2.55 -26.56 -4.75
CA ALA A 595 -2.72 -26.98 -6.14
C ALA A 595 -1.62 -27.95 -6.60
N SER A 596 -0.37 -27.74 -6.18
CA SER A 596 0.74 -28.64 -6.53
C SER A 596 0.68 -30.01 -5.85
N LEU A 597 -0.09 -30.15 -4.77
CA LEU A 597 -0.28 -31.40 -4.03
C LEU A 597 -1.51 -32.22 -4.47
N SER A 598 -2.45 -31.62 -5.21
CA SER A 598 -3.77 -32.19 -5.53
C SER A 598 -3.82 -33.21 -6.69
N SER A 599 -2.70 -33.65 -7.26
CA SER A 599 -2.56 -34.58 -8.43
C SER A 599 -3.19 -34.19 -9.77
N GLU A 600 -4.18 -33.29 -9.81
CA GLU A 600 -4.53 -32.62 -11.05
C GLU A 600 -3.27 -31.88 -11.50
N LYS A 601 -2.68 -32.31 -12.63
CA LYS A 601 -1.65 -31.50 -13.29
C LYS A 601 -2.29 -30.14 -13.51
N SER A 602 -2.02 -29.18 -12.63
CA SER A 602 -2.43 -27.82 -12.80
C SER A 602 -1.77 -27.41 -14.11
N THR A 603 -2.56 -27.36 -15.18
CA THR A 603 -2.10 -27.07 -16.54
C THR A 603 -1.57 -25.64 -16.68
N GLY A 604 -1.45 -24.91 -15.56
CA GLY A 604 -0.98 -23.53 -15.49
C GLY A 604 -0.03 -23.16 -14.34
N SER A 605 0.41 -24.04 -13.43
CA SER A 605 1.43 -23.65 -12.43
C SER A 605 2.84 -23.88 -12.98
N PRO A 606 3.65 -22.83 -13.25
CA PRO A 606 5.00 -22.99 -13.79
C PRO A 606 6.01 -23.48 -12.74
N MET A 607 5.67 -23.49 -11.45
CA MET A 607 6.61 -23.75 -10.35
C MET A 607 6.35 -25.09 -9.65
N SER A 608 7.42 -25.83 -9.34
CA SER A 608 7.33 -27.13 -8.62
C SER A 608 7.02 -26.96 -7.13
N PHE A 609 6.35 -27.93 -6.51
CA PHE A 609 6.13 -27.98 -5.05
C PHE A 609 7.40 -27.69 -4.24
N ARG A 610 8.54 -28.30 -4.61
CA ARG A 610 9.82 -28.09 -3.90
C ARG A 610 10.25 -26.62 -3.88
N PHE A 611 10.02 -25.87 -4.96
CA PHE A 611 10.31 -24.44 -5.02
C PHE A 611 9.38 -23.67 -4.08
N LEU A 612 8.08 -23.93 -4.16
CA LEU A 612 7.06 -23.27 -3.36
C LEU A 612 7.27 -23.51 -1.86
N PHE A 613 7.49 -24.77 -1.47
CA PHE A 613 7.89 -25.15 -0.10
C PHE A 613 9.11 -24.37 0.38
N THR A 614 10.15 -24.26 -0.46
CA THR A 614 11.37 -23.55 -0.06
C THR A 614 11.08 -22.08 0.17
N LEU A 615 10.29 -21.44 -0.70
CA LEU A 615 9.90 -20.05 -0.53
C LEU A 615 9.07 -19.84 0.75
N GLU A 616 8.05 -20.66 0.99
CA GLU A 616 7.18 -20.54 2.16
C GLU A 616 7.97 -20.71 3.46
N ARG A 617 8.88 -21.68 3.48
CA ARG A 617 9.81 -21.89 4.59
C ARG A 617 10.68 -20.67 4.87
N GLU A 618 11.27 -20.06 3.84
CA GLU A 618 12.12 -18.88 4.00
C GLU A 618 11.31 -17.66 4.49
N ILE A 619 10.04 -17.53 4.07
CA ILE A 619 9.10 -16.53 4.58
C ILE A 619 8.84 -16.73 6.07
N TYR A 620 8.53 -17.95 6.52
CA TYR A 620 8.29 -18.21 7.95
C TYR A 620 9.52 -17.95 8.81
N ILE A 621 10.72 -18.30 8.33
CA ILE A 621 11.96 -17.94 9.01
C ILE A 621 12.06 -16.42 9.14
N PHE A 622 11.92 -15.70 8.03
CA PHE A 622 12.03 -14.25 8.02
C PHE A 622 11.08 -13.57 8.99
N LEU A 623 9.79 -13.89 8.91
CA LEU A 623 8.75 -13.32 9.76
C LEU A 623 9.02 -13.62 11.25
N SER A 624 9.51 -14.82 11.56
CA SER A 624 9.87 -15.19 12.92
C SER A 624 11.11 -14.46 13.45
N LEU A 625 12.08 -14.12 12.58
CA LEU A 625 13.26 -13.34 12.96
C LEU A 625 12.93 -11.85 13.13
N VAL A 626 12.06 -11.30 12.28
CA VAL A 626 11.64 -9.90 12.31
C VAL A 626 10.72 -9.60 13.49
N GLY A 627 9.73 -10.46 13.74
CA GLY A 627 8.70 -10.23 14.75
C GLY A 627 7.62 -9.22 14.32
N GLY A 628 6.82 -8.75 15.28
CA GLY A 628 5.67 -7.86 15.03
C GLY A 628 4.33 -8.62 14.96
N ALA A 629 3.23 -7.88 15.05
CA ALA A 629 1.88 -8.44 15.11
C ALA A 629 1.50 -9.11 13.78
N THR A 630 1.81 -8.46 12.66
CA THR A 630 1.58 -8.99 11.32
C THR A 630 2.34 -10.30 11.09
N ALA A 631 3.61 -10.36 11.48
CA ALA A 631 4.42 -11.57 11.36
C ALA A 631 3.91 -12.71 12.25
N HIS A 632 3.53 -12.38 13.50
CA HIS A 632 2.98 -13.35 14.44
C HIS A 632 1.71 -14.00 13.91
N MET A 633 0.78 -13.21 13.36
CA MET A 633 -0.47 -13.70 12.79
C MET A 633 -0.26 -14.71 11.66
N VAL A 634 0.72 -14.47 10.78
CA VAL A 634 1.08 -15.40 9.71
C VAL A 634 1.64 -16.70 10.29
N VAL A 635 2.66 -16.61 11.15
CA VAL A 635 3.35 -17.79 11.69
C VAL A 635 2.40 -18.62 12.55
N ARG A 636 1.57 -17.97 13.39
CA ARG A 636 0.54 -18.63 14.19
C ARG A 636 -0.49 -19.34 13.31
N SER A 637 -0.97 -18.71 12.24
CA SER A 637 -1.89 -19.33 11.28
C SER A 637 -1.27 -20.54 10.58
N ALA A 638 0.02 -20.47 10.22
CA ALA A 638 0.74 -21.59 9.62
C ALA A 638 0.86 -22.76 10.61
N VAL A 639 1.23 -22.49 11.86
CA VAL A 639 1.28 -23.53 12.91
C VAL A 639 -0.11 -24.10 13.20
N LYS A 640 -1.18 -23.32 13.07
CA LYS A 640 -2.56 -23.80 13.22
C LYS A 640 -2.92 -24.84 12.16
N GLU A 641 -2.61 -24.57 10.89
CA GLU A 641 -2.91 -25.51 9.81
C GLU A 641 -1.99 -26.72 9.81
N TYR A 642 -0.67 -26.49 9.72
CA TYR A 642 0.31 -27.58 9.66
C TYR A 642 0.30 -28.38 10.97
N GLY A 643 -0.06 -27.76 12.10
CA GLY A 643 -0.15 -28.42 13.40
C GLY A 643 -1.40 -29.27 13.58
N ASP A 644 -2.32 -29.29 12.61
CA ASP A 644 -3.47 -30.18 12.56
C ASP A 644 -3.26 -31.29 11.52
N ALA A 645 -2.94 -32.50 11.97
CA ALA A 645 -2.84 -33.70 11.14
C ALA A 645 -4.14 -34.02 10.38
N GLY A 646 -5.29 -33.48 10.83
CA GLY A 646 -6.57 -33.56 10.13
C GLY A 646 -6.76 -32.54 9.01
N SER A 647 -5.82 -31.60 8.83
CA SER A 647 -5.89 -30.58 7.79
C SER A 647 -5.98 -31.20 6.39
N GLU A 648 -6.60 -30.46 5.45
CA GLU A 648 -6.69 -30.87 4.04
C GLU A 648 -5.32 -31.13 3.43
N ILE A 649 -4.31 -30.32 3.78
CA ILE A 649 -2.97 -30.42 3.22
C ILE A 649 -2.32 -31.80 3.42
N TYR A 650 -2.65 -32.53 4.47
CA TYR A 650 -2.13 -33.89 4.73
C TYR A 650 -2.88 -34.98 3.95
N ARG A 651 -4.05 -34.66 3.39
CA ARG A 651 -4.95 -35.60 2.69
C ARG A 651 -4.90 -35.48 1.17
N LEU A 652 -4.14 -34.52 0.63
CA LEU A 652 -3.95 -34.37 -0.81
C LEU A 652 -3.07 -35.50 -1.38
N ALA A 653 -3.27 -35.78 -2.67
CA ALA A 653 -2.75 -36.96 -3.34
C ALA A 653 -1.21 -37.10 -3.28
N GLU A 654 -0.49 -35.99 -3.40
CA GLU A 654 0.98 -35.98 -3.39
C GLU A 654 1.57 -35.70 -1.99
N SER A 655 0.73 -35.52 -0.96
CA SER A 655 1.18 -35.13 0.38
C SER A 655 2.04 -36.18 1.07
N VAL A 656 1.74 -37.47 0.87
CA VAL A 656 2.55 -38.57 1.44
C VAL A 656 3.97 -38.53 0.86
N GLN A 657 4.11 -38.28 -0.44
CA GLN A 657 5.41 -38.19 -1.12
C GLN A 657 6.23 -36.98 -0.66
N ASN A 658 5.54 -35.91 -0.23
CA ASN A 658 6.13 -34.64 0.22
C ASN A 658 6.05 -34.43 1.75
N SER A 659 5.78 -35.50 2.49
CA SER A 659 5.54 -35.47 3.93
C SER A 659 6.74 -34.94 4.72
N LYS A 660 7.97 -35.17 4.25
CA LYS A 660 9.18 -34.62 4.87
C LYS A 660 9.18 -33.09 4.86
N GLU A 661 8.84 -32.50 3.72
CA GLU A 661 8.74 -31.05 3.53
C GLU A 661 7.60 -30.46 4.37
N LEU A 662 6.44 -31.10 4.40
CA LEU A 662 5.29 -30.65 5.21
C LEU A 662 5.58 -30.66 6.72
N ILE A 663 6.21 -31.74 7.22
CA ILE A 663 6.64 -31.81 8.63
C ILE A 663 7.73 -30.76 8.93
N LEU A 664 8.56 -30.43 7.95
CA LEU A 664 9.59 -29.41 8.10
C LEU A 664 9.01 -27.99 8.19
N LEU A 665 7.94 -27.67 7.45
CA LEU A 665 7.22 -26.41 7.60
C LEU A 665 6.62 -26.26 8.98
N LEU A 666 5.96 -27.30 9.50
CA LEU A 666 5.43 -27.30 10.87
C LEU A 666 6.54 -27.04 11.90
N GLN A 667 7.65 -27.76 11.74
CA GLN A 667 8.84 -27.63 12.57
C GLN A 667 9.40 -26.20 12.61
N VAL A 668 9.54 -25.57 11.45
CA VAL A 668 9.96 -24.16 11.32
C VAL A 668 8.93 -23.22 11.95
N GLY A 669 7.64 -23.45 11.70
CA GLY A 669 6.56 -22.68 12.29
C GLY A 669 6.55 -22.73 13.81
N VAL A 670 6.65 -23.92 14.43
CA VAL A 670 6.69 -24.10 15.89
C VAL A 670 7.87 -23.38 16.52
N ARG A 671 9.06 -23.52 15.92
CA ARG A 671 10.25 -22.78 16.38
C ARG A 671 10.08 -21.28 16.23
N GLY A 672 9.49 -20.85 15.13
CA GLY A 672 9.17 -19.46 14.86
C GLY A 672 8.20 -18.87 15.87
N LEU A 673 7.12 -19.59 16.17
CA LEU A 673 6.07 -19.20 17.11
C LEU A 673 6.63 -18.92 18.51
N ALA A 674 7.57 -19.75 18.98
CA ALA A 674 8.22 -19.57 20.28
C ALA A 674 8.93 -18.21 20.45
N ARG A 675 9.34 -17.57 19.34
CA ARG A 675 10.05 -16.29 19.36
C ARG A 675 9.16 -15.11 19.73
N PHE A 676 7.85 -15.23 19.49
CA PHE A 676 6.87 -14.18 19.85
C PHE A 676 6.57 -14.14 21.35
N LYS A 677 6.87 -15.24 22.08
CA LYS A 677 6.73 -15.34 23.54
C LYS A 677 5.30 -15.03 24.04
N ASP A 678 4.28 -15.27 23.22
CA ASP A 678 2.88 -15.04 23.58
C ASP A 678 2.28 -16.29 24.24
N GLU A 679 1.78 -16.15 25.48
CA GLU A 679 1.12 -17.23 26.20
C GLU A 679 -0.11 -17.78 25.45
N ASN A 680 -0.77 -16.97 24.62
CA ASN A 680 -1.91 -17.39 23.81
C ASN A 680 -1.54 -18.45 22.76
N ASP A 681 -0.24 -18.68 22.50
CA ASP A 681 0.28 -19.74 21.63
C ASP A 681 0.36 -21.12 22.31
N LEU A 682 0.33 -21.20 23.65
CA LEU A 682 0.47 -22.47 24.38
C LEU A 682 -0.62 -23.51 24.03
N PRO A 683 -1.92 -23.16 23.94
CA PRO A 683 -2.96 -24.14 23.58
C PRO A 683 -2.75 -24.76 22.20
N LEU A 684 -2.17 -24.00 21.26
CA LEU A 684 -1.87 -24.49 19.92
C LEU A 684 -0.72 -25.51 19.96
N LEU A 685 0.32 -25.25 20.74
CA LEU A 685 1.43 -26.18 20.95
C LEU A 685 0.97 -27.49 21.65
N ASP A 686 0.07 -27.38 22.63
CA ASP A 686 -0.50 -28.55 23.33
C ASP A 686 -1.29 -29.45 22.37
N ARG A 687 -2.02 -28.86 21.42
CA ARG A 687 -2.76 -29.61 20.39
C ARG A 687 -1.83 -30.43 19.50
N ILE A 688 -0.67 -29.89 19.12
CA ILE A 688 0.32 -30.59 18.29
C ILE A 688 0.86 -31.83 19.01
N ILE A 689 1.14 -31.71 20.32
CA ILE A 689 1.58 -32.86 21.14
C ILE A 689 0.50 -33.95 21.14
N ALA A 690 -0.77 -33.58 21.31
CA ALA A 690 -1.88 -34.53 21.34
C ALA A 690 -2.06 -35.27 20.00
N GLN A 691 -1.62 -34.69 18.89
CA GLN A 691 -1.73 -35.27 17.55
C GLN A 691 -0.45 -35.99 17.08
N GLU A 692 0.59 -36.11 17.91
CA GLU A 692 1.84 -36.79 17.56
C GLU A 692 1.65 -38.20 16.96
N PRO A 693 0.75 -39.06 17.46
CA PRO A 693 0.50 -40.37 16.85
C PRO A 693 0.02 -40.30 15.40
N LEU A 694 -0.81 -39.29 15.06
CA LEU A 694 -1.34 -39.08 13.71
C LEU A 694 -0.23 -38.60 12.76
N PHE A 695 0.63 -37.71 13.23
CA PHE A 695 1.82 -37.31 12.47
C PHE A 695 2.78 -38.47 12.25
N ALA A 696 2.96 -39.35 13.25
CA ALA A 696 3.77 -40.55 13.11
C ALA A 696 3.19 -41.51 12.07
N GLU A 697 1.88 -41.74 12.08
CA GLU A 697 1.20 -42.55 11.06
C GLU A 697 1.38 -41.98 9.65
N PHE A 698 1.22 -40.66 9.49
CA PHE A 698 1.47 -39.97 8.21
C PHE A 698 2.94 -40.11 7.75
N ALA A 699 3.89 -40.03 8.68
CA ALA A 699 5.34 -40.05 8.40
C ALA A 699 5.95 -41.46 8.19
N ASN A 700 5.31 -42.51 8.71
CA ASN A 700 5.74 -43.91 8.54
C ASN A 700 5.71 -44.35 7.07
N ASN A 701 4.87 -43.73 6.24
CA ASN A 701 4.73 -44.08 4.83
C ASN A 701 5.84 -43.51 3.91
N SER A 702 6.83 -42.79 4.45
CA SER A 702 7.71 -41.93 3.63
C SER A 702 9.12 -41.66 4.16
N ARG A 703 9.59 -42.36 5.20
CA ARG A 703 10.89 -42.09 5.89
C ARG A 703 10.96 -40.71 6.59
N ALA A 704 9.82 -40.12 6.97
CA ALA A 704 9.76 -38.84 7.70
C ALA A 704 9.71 -39.00 9.24
N GLU A 705 9.74 -40.23 9.76
CA GLU A 705 9.66 -40.56 11.20
C GLU A 705 10.63 -39.77 12.09
N GLY A 706 11.88 -39.60 11.63
CA GLY A 706 12.88 -38.80 12.34
C GLY A 706 12.50 -37.32 12.44
N GLY A 707 11.64 -36.81 11.54
CA GLY A 707 11.05 -35.48 11.61
C GLY A 707 10.02 -35.37 12.73
N VAL A 708 9.09 -36.31 12.84
CA VAL A 708 8.06 -36.26 13.90
C VAL A 708 8.68 -36.29 15.30
N LYS A 709 9.70 -37.13 15.51
CA LYS A 709 10.44 -37.14 16.79
C LYS A 709 11.12 -35.81 17.10
N ARG A 710 11.68 -35.13 16.09
CA ARG A 710 12.27 -33.78 16.26
C ARG A 710 11.21 -32.74 16.57
N LEU A 711 10.05 -32.82 15.91
CA LEU A 711 8.92 -31.92 16.14
C LEU A 711 8.51 -31.94 17.62
N THR A 712 8.30 -33.11 18.22
CA THR A 712 7.92 -33.24 19.64
C THR A 712 8.91 -32.54 20.58
N GLY A 713 10.22 -32.73 20.31
CA GLY A 713 11.26 -32.04 21.07
C GLY A 713 11.22 -30.53 20.91
N TRP A 714 10.88 -30.03 19.72
CA TRP A 714 10.81 -28.59 19.45
C TRP A 714 9.56 -27.94 20.03
N VAL A 715 8.42 -28.64 20.04
CA VAL A 715 7.22 -28.18 20.73
C VAL A 715 7.48 -28.06 22.23
N ALA A 716 8.14 -29.04 22.84
CA ALA A 716 8.51 -28.97 24.26
C ALA A 716 9.44 -27.78 24.56
N ALA A 717 10.44 -27.54 23.71
CA ALA A 717 11.34 -26.39 23.83
C ALA A 717 10.61 -25.04 23.66
N ALA A 718 9.72 -24.94 22.67
CA ALA A 718 8.91 -23.75 22.41
C ALA A 718 8.01 -23.40 23.60
N ARG A 719 7.32 -24.39 24.18
CA ARG A 719 6.49 -24.19 25.39
C ARG A 719 7.32 -23.68 26.56
N LYS A 720 8.47 -24.30 26.80
CA LYS A 720 9.38 -23.90 27.88
C LYS A 720 9.80 -22.44 27.71
N GLN A 721 10.17 -22.03 26.50
CA GLN A 721 10.57 -20.66 26.19
C GLN A 721 9.45 -19.64 26.45
N ILE A 722 8.21 -19.93 26.06
CA ILE A 722 7.06 -19.03 26.28
C ILE A 722 6.77 -18.89 27.78
N ILE A 723 6.73 -20.01 28.51
CA ILE A 723 6.46 -20.01 29.96
C ILE A 723 7.54 -19.24 30.72
N GLU A 724 8.82 -19.47 30.39
CA GLU A 724 9.93 -18.74 31.02
C GLU A 724 9.87 -17.23 30.75
N ALA A 725 9.45 -16.81 29.55
CA ALA A 725 9.29 -15.40 29.23
C ALA A 725 8.16 -14.74 30.04
N ALA A 726 7.01 -15.39 30.16
CA ALA A 726 5.89 -14.85 30.94
C ALA A 726 6.19 -14.76 32.44
N MET A 727 6.93 -15.73 32.99
CA MET A 727 7.41 -15.66 34.37
C MET A 727 8.35 -14.47 34.63
N ILE A 728 9.14 -14.08 33.63
CA ILE A 728 10.02 -12.91 33.71
C ILE A 728 9.22 -11.60 33.62
N GLU A 729 8.16 -11.54 32.80
CA GLU A 729 7.31 -10.34 32.70
C GLU A 729 6.42 -10.12 33.93
N ALA A 730 6.07 -11.20 34.65
CA ALA A 730 5.28 -11.15 35.88
C ALA A 730 6.11 -10.82 37.14
N ALA A 731 7.44 -10.88 37.07
CA ALA A 731 8.38 -10.62 38.16
C ALA A 731 8.96 -9.21 38.09
#